data_AF-A0AAJ8DMC7-F1
#
_entry.id   AF-A0AAJ8DMC7-F1
#
_cell.length_a   1.000
_cell.length_b   1.000
_cell.length_c   1.000
_cell.angle_alpha   90.00
_cell.angle_beta   90.00
_cell.angle_gamma   90.00
#
_symmetry.space_group_name_H-M   'P 1'
#
loop_
_entity.id
_entity.type
_entity.pdbx_description
1 polymer ?
#
loop_
_entity_poly.entity_id
_entity_poly.type
_entity_poly.pdbx_seq_one_letter_code
_entity_poly.pdbx_strand_id
1 'polypeptide(L)'
;MTRVQFTLLLEVMTFQWMLTLSRGDTEVSCVFMESCILPCSFQSGADPVIHWNLVTAGNPYVHSFYFNQDQLGLQDQNFRNRTSLFKDQISRGNASLQLTGVEVQDQGRYRCHTSTIRGKEESFINLRVDAPVSKVNMEQVGNRIICSSEGIYPKPDLTWSTSPPSNLNLQNQSSIQQTEQQLYNISSSLILSDSETDLIYICTISTRKNWRRVTLFKTTSISVSGSETTISCPDSITSITGFSLTWRFNHSQIILNQSRADISYTVSEEWRQQVKGVSESGSLMLQDLSSHHEGIYSCEVSDAEETLITNTFLRREKSQDTEVSCVFMESCILPCSFQSGADPVIHWNLVTAGNPYVHSFYSNKDQLGLQDQYFRGRTSLFKDQISRGNASLQLTGVEVQDQGGYKCHTSTMRGNKDSFINLRVDAPVSKVNMEQVGNRIICSSEGIYPKPDLTWSTRPPSNTTFTNKTEVQKNEQQLYNISSSLILSDSENDLIYICTISTRKNWRRVTWRKLHMHGPLSLNPNDFDDPLPAPSTASISVSDSETTISCPDSITSITGFSLTWRFNHSQIILNQSRADISYTVSEEWRQQVKGVSESGSLMLQDLSSHHEGIYSCEVSDAEETLITNTFLRIKGSQTHVTVIILAVVVAVLVVLLSAALALYYKYKKRGAEPHVTATYSQET
;
A
#
# COMPACT_ATOMS: atom_id res chain seq x y z
N MET A 1 -59.62 -32.50 -80.48
CA MET A 1 -58.39 -31.88 -79.92
C MET A 1 -58.48 -30.35 -80.03
N THR A 2 -59.54 -29.76 -79.47
CA THR A 2 -59.94 -28.36 -79.79
C THR A 2 -60.46 -27.56 -78.58
N ARG A 3 -60.74 -28.21 -77.45
CA ARG A 3 -61.27 -27.54 -76.24
C ARG A 3 -60.19 -27.02 -75.28
N VAL A 4 -58.94 -27.49 -75.44
CA VAL A 4 -57.80 -27.12 -74.57
C VAL A 4 -57.00 -25.93 -75.11
N GLN A 5 -56.95 -25.74 -76.44
CA GLN A 5 -56.27 -24.56 -77.03
C GLN A 5 -57.04 -23.26 -76.77
N PHE A 6 -58.37 -23.29 -76.67
CA PHE A 6 -59.17 -22.07 -76.51
C PHE A 6 -59.09 -21.48 -75.08
N THR A 7 -59.00 -22.32 -74.05
CA THR A 7 -58.77 -21.86 -72.66
C THR A 7 -57.36 -21.32 -72.47
N LEU A 8 -56.34 -21.98 -73.03
CA LEU A 8 -54.95 -21.50 -73.01
C LEU A 8 -54.78 -20.17 -73.76
N LEU A 9 -55.43 -19.97 -74.91
CA LEU A 9 -55.40 -18.67 -75.59
C LEU A 9 -56.12 -17.56 -74.80
N LEU A 10 -57.22 -17.87 -74.12
CA LEU A 10 -57.94 -16.89 -73.31
C LEU A 10 -57.14 -16.48 -72.07
N GLU A 11 -56.51 -17.44 -71.36
CA GLU A 11 -55.63 -17.14 -70.23
C GLU A 11 -54.34 -16.43 -70.64
N VAL A 12 -53.76 -16.74 -71.81
CA VAL A 12 -52.60 -16.01 -72.32
C VAL A 12 -52.99 -14.58 -72.74
N MET A 13 -54.16 -14.36 -73.37
CA MET A 13 -54.64 -13.01 -73.64
C MET A 13 -54.98 -12.23 -72.37
N THR A 14 -55.57 -12.84 -71.34
CA THR A 14 -55.81 -12.13 -70.08
C THR A 14 -54.53 -11.88 -69.29
N PHE A 15 -53.51 -12.75 -69.36
CA PHE A 15 -52.18 -12.44 -68.82
C PHE A 15 -51.47 -11.33 -69.60
N GLN A 16 -51.58 -11.30 -70.93
CA GLN A 16 -51.00 -10.23 -71.76
C GLN A 16 -51.77 -8.90 -71.65
N TRP A 17 -53.03 -8.91 -71.21
CA TRP A 17 -53.77 -7.69 -70.84
C TRP A 17 -53.60 -7.31 -69.36
N MET A 18 -53.36 -8.25 -68.44
CA MET A 18 -52.97 -7.96 -67.04
C MET A 18 -51.56 -7.37 -66.93
N LEU A 19 -50.75 -7.49 -68.00
CA LEU A 19 -49.47 -6.80 -68.16
C LEU A 19 -49.61 -5.34 -68.65
N THR A 20 -50.81 -4.73 -68.60
CA THR A 20 -50.93 -3.26 -68.63
C THR A 20 -50.41 -2.66 -67.34
N LEU A 21 -49.11 -2.33 -67.35
CA LEU A 21 -48.32 -1.64 -66.32
C LEU A 21 -49.09 -1.11 -65.10
N SER A 22 -49.13 -1.90 -64.01
CA SER A 22 -49.04 -1.32 -62.68
C SER A 22 -47.62 -0.77 -62.49
N ARG A 23 -47.36 0.42 -63.05
CA ARG A 23 -46.08 1.14 -62.88
C ARG A 23 -46.01 1.61 -61.42
N GLY A 24 -45.54 0.70 -60.55
CA GLY A 24 -45.41 0.94 -59.12
C GLY A 24 -44.57 2.19 -58.83
N ASP A 25 -44.93 2.88 -57.75
CA ASP A 25 -44.21 4.08 -57.32
C ASP A 25 -42.70 3.80 -57.21
N THR A 26 -41.87 4.66 -57.78
CA THR A 26 -40.41 4.53 -57.70
C THR A 26 -39.93 4.98 -56.33
N GLU A 27 -39.31 4.09 -55.55
CA GLU A 27 -38.72 4.47 -54.27
C GLU A 27 -37.33 5.11 -54.46
N VAL A 28 -37.11 6.26 -53.83
CA VAL A 28 -35.83 6.99 -53.84
C VAL A 28 -35.43 7.25 -52.40
N SER A 29 -34.17 6.98 -52.05
CA SER A 29 -33.61 7.34 -50.75
C SER A 29 -32.66 8.52 -50.89
N CYS A 30 -32.92 9.58 -50.16
CA CYS A 30 -32.14 10.82 -50.16
C CYS A 30 -31.43 10.99 -48.82
N VAL A 31 -30.15 11.39 -48.86
CA VAL A 31 -29.40 11.70 -47.64
C VAL A 31 -29.77 13.11 -47.15
N PHE A 32 -29.98 13.25 -45.84
CA PHE A 32 -30.27 14.53 -45.19
C PHE A 32 -29.17 15.58 -45.48
N MET A 33 -29.59 16.81 -45.77
CA MET A 33 -28.76 17.96 -46.19
C MET A 33 -27.98 17.80 -47.51
N GLU A 34 -28.03 16.64 -48.17
CA GLU A 34 -27.41 16.45 -49.49
C GLU A 34 -28.35 16.84 -50.64
N SER A 35 -27.87 16.67 -51.88
CA SER A 35 -28.68 16.84 -53.10
C SER A 35 -29.15 15.50 -53.62
N CYS A 36 -30.45 15.39 -53.90
CA CYS A 36 -31.09 14.16 -54.36
C CYS A 36 -31.79 14.36 -55.71
N ILE A 37 -31.93 13.29 -56.49
CA ILE A 37 -32.59 13.34 -57.81
C ILE A 37 -33.83 12.43 -57.77
N LEU A 38 -35.00 13.02 -57.96
CA LEU A 38 -36.26 12.30 -58.16
C LEU A 38 -36.40 11.99 -59.66
N PRO A 39 -36.34 10.71 -60.09
CA PRO A 39 -36.32 10.35 -61.49
C PRO A 39 -37.71 10.51 -62.11
N CYS A 40 -37.78 11.16 -63.27
CA CYS A 40 -38.99 11.18 -64.10
C CYS A 40 -38.61 11.21 -65.58
N SER A 41 -39.24 10.34 -66.36
CA SER A 41 -39.07 10.25 -67.81
C SER A 41 -40.41 10.26 -68.52
N PHE A 42 -40.43 10.89 -69.69
CA PHE A 42 -41.63 11.07 -70.53
C PHE A 42 -41.27 10.97 -72.01
N GLN A 43 -42.26 10.70 -72.87
CA GLN A 43 -42.06 10.69 -74.31
C GLN A 43 -41.82 12.10 -74.87
N SER A 44 -40.62 12.34 -75.42
CA SER A 44 -40.26 13.59 -76.09
C SER A 44 -41.32 14.03 -77.11
N GLY A 45 -41.69 15.31 -77.04
CA GLY A 45 -42.60 15.98 -77.94
C GLY A 45 -42.42 17.50 -77.86
N ALA A 46 -43.09 18.24 -78.76
CA ALA A 46 -43.10 19.69 -78.71
C ALA A 46 -43.85 20.21 -77.46
N ASP A 47 -43.43 21.40 -77.00
CA ASP A 47 -43.98 22.16 -75.89
C ASP A 47 -44.25 21.33 -74.61
N PRO A 48 -43.21 20.75 -74.00
CA PRO A 48 -43.35 19.96 -72.79
C PRO A 48 -43.81 20.81 -71.60
N VAL A 49 -44.88 20.35 -70.96
CA VAL A 49 -45.39 20.86 -69.68
C VAL A 49 -45.05 19.84 -68.60
N ILE A 50 -44.32 20.27 -67.57
CA ILE A 50 -43.86 19.42 -66.45
C ILE A 50 -44.34 20.05 -65.15
N HIS A 51 -45.02 19.26 -64.32
CA HIS A 51 -45.45 19.65 -62.97
C HIS A 51 -45.02 18.58 -61.96
N TRP A 52 -44.19 18.98 -60.99
CA TRP A 52 -43.90 18.22 -59.79
C TRP A 52 -44.76 18.73 -58.65
N ASN A 53 -45.48 17.82 -57.99
CA ASN A 53 -46.39 18.13 -56.89
C ASN A 53 -46.18 17.12 -55.76
N LEU A 54 -46.25 17.55 -54.51
CA LEU A 54 -46.27 16.64 -53.36
C LEU A 54 -47.70 16.11 -53.19
N VAL A 55 -47.87 14.79 -53.10
CA VAL A 55 -49.17 14.11 -53.00
C VAL A 55 -49.63 14.10 -51.54
N THR A 56 -50.00 15.28 -51.06
CA THR A 56 -50.51 15.56 -49.71
C THR A 56 -51.76 16.45 -49.77
N ALA A 57 -52.36 16.75 -48.62
CA ALA A 57 -53.49 17.68 -48.55
C ALA A 57 -53.10 19.05 -49.14
N GLY A 58 -53.79 19.45 -50.20
CA GLY A 58 -53.52 20.69 -50.96
C GLY A 58 -52.68 20.51 -52.23
N ASN A 59 -52.03 19.35 -52.45
CA ASN A 59 -51.15 19.06 -53.59
C ASN A 59 -50.16 20.21 -53.94
N PRO A 60 -49.30 20.66 -53.01
CA PRO A 60 -48.47 21.83 -53.22
C PRO A 60 -47.49 21.65 -54.40
N TYR A 61 -47.32 22.71 -55.19
CA TYR A 61 -46.42 22.74 -56.35
C TYR A 61 -44.97 22.77 -55.88
N VAL A 62 -44.25 21.68 -56.16
CA VAL A 62 -42.83 21.50 -55.84
C VAL A 62 -41.97 22.17 -56.90
N HIS A 63 -42.31 21.97 -58.18
CA HIS A 63 -41.67 22.63 -59.32
C HIS A 63 -42.61 22.62 -60.53
N SER A 64 -42.51 23.59 -61.43
CA SER A 64 -43.30 23.64 -62.67
C SER A 64 -42.51 24.25 -63.81
N PHE A 65 -42.67 23.70 -65.01
CA PHE A 65 -41.98 24.15 -66.22
C PHE A 65 -42.93 24.08 -67.41
N TYR A 66 -43.10 25.19 -68.12
CA TYR A 66 -43.85 25.29 -69.38
C TYR A 66 -43.46 26.59 -70.11
N PHE A 67 -43.77 26.68 -71.40
CA PHE A 67 -43.25 27.73 -72.31
C PHE A 67 -41.71 27.84 -72.30
N ASN A 68 -41.02 26.71 -72.14
CA ASN A 68 -39.55 26.59 -72.05
C ASN A 68 -38.91 27.38 -70.88
N GLN A 69 -39.66 27.68 -69.81
CA GLN A 69 -39.18 28.39 -68.62
C GLN A 69 -39.72 27.77 -67.32
N ASP A 70 -39.01 28.00 -66.21
CA ASP A 70 -39.45 27.58 -64.88
C ASP A 70 -40.52 28.55 -64.37
N GLN A 71 -41.56 28.00 -63.73
CA GLN A 71 -42.78 28.71 -63.38
C GLN A 71 -42.93 28.75 -61.86
N LEU A 72 -41.95 29.39 -61.20
CA LEU A 72 -41.75 29.36 -59.75
C LEU A 72 -42.76 30.20 -58.94
N GLY A 73 -43.62 30.99 -59.60
CA GLY A 73 -44.56 31.90 -58.92
C GLY A 73 -45.60 31.20 -58.02
N LEU A 74 -45.95 29.95 -58.33
CA LEU A 74 -46.86 29.12 -57.52
C LEU A 74 -46.12 28.11 -56.64
N GLN A 75 -44.78 28.14 -56.62
CA GLN A 75 -43.97 27.20 -55.87
C GLN A 75 -44.16 27.39 -54.37
N ASP A 76 -44.44 26.27 -53.69
CA ASP A 76 -44.56 26.19 -52.24
C ASP A 76 -43.26 26.66 -51.56
N GLN A 77 -43.41 27.37 -50.44
CA GLN A 77 -42.32 28.05 -49.76
C GLN A 77 -41.19 27.09 -49.36
N ASN A 78 -41.49 25.83 -49.04
CA ASN A 78 -40.52 24.85 -48.59
C ASN A 78 -39.58 24.37 -49.71
N PHE A 79 -39.95 24.55 -50.99
CA PHE A 79 -39.16 24.10 -52.15
C PHE A 79 -38.46 25.24 -52.92
N ARG A 80 -38.65 26.50 -52.47
CA ARG A 80 -38.05 27.69 -53.10
C ARG A 80 -36.53 27.64 -53.04
N ASN A 81 -35.88 27.94 -54.16
CA ASN A 81 -34.43 27.90 -54.35
C ASN A 81 -33.77 26.52 -54.08
N ARG A 82 -34.56 25.46 -53.84
CA ARG A 82 -34.08 24.10 -53.54
C ARG A 82 -34.29 23.12 -54.70
N THR A 83 -34.98 23.52 -55.78
CA THR A 83 -35.35 22.61 -56.87
C THR A 83 -34.88 23.08 -58.24
N SER A 84 -34.45 22.14 -59.08
CA SER A 84 -34.09 22.40 -60.48
C SER A 84 -34.38 21.21 -61.40
N LEU A 85 -34.58 21.50 -62.69
CA LEU A 85 -34.71 20.50 -63.76
C LEU A 85 -33.48 20.52 -64.67
N PHE A 86 -33.15 19.36 -65.26
CA PHE A 86 -32.06 19.19 -66.23
C PHE A 86 -32.47 19.75 -67.61
N LYS A 87 -32.48 21.08 -67.76
CA LYS A 87 -33.03 21.80 -68.93
C LYS A 87 -32.45 21.36 -70.27
N ASP A 88 -31.17 21.01 -70.32
CA ASP A 88 -30.47 20.48 -71.48
C ASP A 88 -30.98 19.09 -71.93
N GLN A 89 -31.64 18.36 -71.03
CA GLN A 89 -32.10 16.98 -71.23
C GLN A 89 -33.64 16.85 -71.38
N ILE A 90 -34.41 17.92 -71.14
CA ILE A 90 -35.87 17.92 -71.30
C ILE A 90 -36.29 17.51 -72.72
N SER A 91 -35.56 17.99 -73.74
CA SER A 91 -35.81 17.62 -75.15
C SER A 91 -35.64 16.11 -75.42
N ARG A 92 -34.86 15.41 -74.59
CA ARG A 92 -34.62 13.96 -74.65
C ARG A 92 -35.56 13.16 -73.73
N GLY A 93 -36.57 13.80 -73.13
CA GLY A 93 -37.57 13.14 -72.29
C GLY A 93 -37.18 13.03 -70.81
N ASN A 94 -36.16 13.75 -70.34
CA ASN A 94 -35.81 13.79 -68.91
C ASN A 94 -36.56 14.93 -68.20
N ALA A 95 -37.45 14.58 -67.28
CA ALA A 95 -38.18 15.50 -66.41
C ALA A 95 -37.77 15.35 -64.93
N SER A 96 -36.64 14.71 -64.65
CA SER A 96 -36.15 14.45 -63.30
C SER A 96 -35.85 15.73 -62.55
N LEU A 97 -36.21 15.74 -61.26
CA LEU A 97 -36.07 16.89 -60.37
C LEU A 97 -34.86 16.71 -59.47
N GLN A 98 -33.92 17.65 -59.48
CA GLN A 98 -32.91 17.77 -58.44
C GLN A 98 -33.49 18.58 -57.28
N LEU A 99 -33.43 18.03 -56.07
CA LEU A 99 -33.80 18.68 -54.80
C LEU A 99 -32.54 18.80 -53.94
N THR A 100 -32.18 20.01 -53.52
CA THR A 100 -30.94 20.32 -52.79
C THR A 100 -31.18 20.62 -51.32
N GLY A 101 -30.32 20.10 -50.44
CA GLY A 101 -30.40 20.33 -49.00
C GLY A 101 -31.62 19.62 -48.39
N VAL A 102 -31.78 18.33 -48.69
CA VAL A 102 -32.99 17.55 -48.33
C VAL A 102 -33.23 17.52 -46.82
N GLU A 103 -34.44 17.84 -46.39
CA GLU A 103 -34.89 17.83 -45.00
C GLU A 103 -35.83 16.65 -44.75
N VAL A 104 -35.95 16.22 -43.48
CA VAL A 104 -36.88 15.14 -43.07
C VAL A 104 -38.33 15.41 -43.52
N GLN A 105 -38.73 16.69 -43.56
CA GLN A 105 -40.06 17.13 -43.96
C GLN A 105 -40.36 16.92 -45.46
N ASP A 106 -39.33 16.78 -46.31
CA ASP A 106 -39.52 16.49 -47.73
C ASP A 106 -39.92 15.02 -47.98
N GLN A 107 -39.87 14.15 -46.95
CA GLN A 107 -40.25 12.75 -47.07
C GLN A 107 -41.73 12.60 -47.45
N GLY A 108 -42.00 11.94 -48.58
CA GLY A 108 -43.36 11.79 -49.07
C GLY A 108 -43.46 11.25 -50.49
N ARG A 109 -44.70 11.17 -50.97
CA ARG A 109 -45.05 10.74 -52.32
C ARG A 109 -45.12 11.95 -53.24
N TYR A 110 -44.33 11.97 -54.30
CA TYR A 110 -44.29 13.03 -55.30
C TYR A 110 -44.95 12.54 -56.60
N ARG A 111 -45.68 13.42 -57.27
CA ARG A 111 -46.27 13.19 -58.60
C ARG A 111 -45.56 14.05 -59.62
N CYS A 112 -44.83 13.42 -60.52
CA CYS A 112 -44.39 14.01 -61.78
C CYS A 112 -45.51 13.83 -62.82
N HIS A 113 -46.15 14.93 -63.22
CA HIS A 113 -47.09 14.96 -64.34
C HIS A 113 -46.42 15.66 -65.51
N THR A 114 -46.39 15.00 -66.66
CA THR A 114 -45.83 15.53 -67.91
C THR A 114 -46.89 15.51 -69.02
N SER A 115 -46.84 16.49 -69.91
CA SER A 115 -47.73 16.58 -71.07
C SER A 115 -46.97 17.12 -72.27
N THR A 116 -47.18 16.51 -73.43
CA THR A 116 -46.71 17.01 -74.73
C THR A 116 -47.85 16.90 -75.75
N ILE A 117 -47.62 17.33 -76.99
CA ILE A 117 -48.55 17.08 -78.11
C ILE A 117 -48.86 15.58 -78.37
N ARG A 118 -48.07 14.65 -77.81
CA ARG A 118 -48.25 13.19 -77.98
C ARG A 118 -49.13 12.55 -76.93
N GLY A 119 -49.33 13.21 -75.78
CA GLY A 119 -50.10 12.66 -74.67
C GLY A 119 -49.68 13.21 -73.31
N LYS A 120 -50.29 12.64 -72.26
CA LYS A 120 -49.98 12.92 -70.85
C LYS A 120 -49.43 11.66 -70.20
N GLU A 121 -48.40 11.82 -69.38
CA GLU A 121 -47.81 10.74 -68.58
C GLU A 121 -47.68 11.18 -67.13
N GLU A 122 -47.96 10.26 -66.21
CA GLU A 122 -47.78 10.47 -64.78
C GLU A 122 -46.89 9.38 -64.20
N SER A 123 -45.98 9.79 -63.30
CA SER A 123 -45.18 8.88 -62.50
C SER A 123 -45.16 9.35 -61.05
N PHE A 124 -45.11 8.38 -60.13
CA PHE A 124 -45.12 8.62 -58.70
C PHE A 124 -43.78 8.17 -58.11
N ILE A 125 -43.17 9.03 -57.29
CA ILE A 125 -41.88 8.82 -56.67
C ILE A 125 -42.08 8.90 -55.15
N ASN A 126 -41.78 7.81 -54.43
CA ASN A 126 -41.78 7.79 -52.97
C ASN A 126 -40.38 8.16 -52.47
N LEU A 127 -40.21 9.42 -52.09
CA LEU A 127 -38.99 9.92 -51.48
C LEU A 127 -38.95 9.51 -50.01
N ARG A 128 -37.91 8.78 -49.63
CA ARG A 128 -37.53 8.50 -48.24
C ARG A 128 -36.28 9.31 -47.89
N VAL A 129 -36.27 9.89 -46.71
CA VAL A 129 -35.09 10.60 -46.18
C VAL A 129 -34.37 9.66 -45.23
N ASP A 130 -33.05 9.64 -45.30
CA ASP A 130 -32.18 8.90 -44.38
C ASP A 130 -31.03 9.82 -43.93
N ALA A 131 -30.76 9.87 -42.63
CA ALA A 131 -29.55 10.45 -42.07
C ALA A 131 -28.76 9.29 -41.43
N PRO A 132 -27.71 8.78 -42.11
CA PRO A 132 -27.05 7.52 -41.74
C PRO A 132 -26.25 7.65 -40.45
N VAL A 133 -26.03 6.52 -39.76
CA VAL A 133 -25.20 6.46 -38.55
C VAL A 133 -23.75 6.79 -38.91
N SER A 134 -23.30 8.00 -38.58
CA SER A 134 -22.02 8.58 -39.04
C SER A 134 -20.86 8.31 -38.08
N LYS A 135 -21.08 8.49 -36.76
CA LYS A 135 -20.15 8.14 -35.68
C LYS A 135 -20.94 7.63 -34.48
N VAL A 136 -20.45 6.56 -33.86
CA VAL A 136 -20.93 6.08 -32.55
C VAL A 136 -19.82 6.35 -31.53
N ASN A 137 -20.16 7.00 -30.42
CA ASN A 137 -19.25 7.23 -29.30
C ASN A 137 -19.51 6.19 -28.21
N MET A 138 -18.44 5.65 -27.62
CA MET A 138 -18.52 4.69 -26.53
C MET A 138 -17.48 5.02 -25.47
N GLU A 139 -17.93 5.33 -24.27
CA GLU A 139 -17.10 5.80 -23.16
C GLU A 139 -17.41 5.03 -21.87
N GLN A 140 -16.41 4.92 -20.99
CA GLN A 140 -16.58 4.30 -19.67
C GLN A 140 -16.36 5.35 -18.58
N VAL A 141 -17.38 5.56 -17.75
CA VAL A 141 -17.37 6.48 -16.62
C VAL A 141 -17.58 5.67 -15.34
N GLY A 142 -16.49 5.35 -14.64
CA GLY A 142 -16.51 4.46 -13.49
C GLY A 142 -16.96 3.04 -13.87
N ASN A 143 -18.03 2.55 -13.24
CA ASN A 143 -18.65 1.27 -13.58
C ASN A 143 -19.77 1.39 -14.63
N ARG A 144 -19.95 2.54 -15.28
CA ARG A 144 -21.00 2.73 -16.29
C ARG A 144 -20.39 2.95 -17.68
N ILE A 145 -20.72 2.08 -18.63
CA ILE A 145 -20.42 2.29 -20.05
C ILE A 145 -21.59 3.06 -20.67
N ILE A 146 -21.30 4.04 -21.52
CA ILE A 146 -22.28 4.84 -22.26
C ILE A 146 -21.98 4.71 -23.75
N CYS A 147 -22.97 4.30 -24.54
CA CYS A 147 -22.93 4.28 -25.99
C CYS A 147 -23.90 5.34 -26.54
N SER A 148 -23.49 6.15 -27.52
CA SER A 148 -24.29 7.26 -28.03
C SER A 148 -24.02 7.59 -29.50
N SER A 149 -25.02 8.14 -30.18
CA SER A 149 -24.93 8.68 -31.54
C SER A 149 -26.01 9.73 -31.77
N GLU A 150 -25.73 10.71 -32.63
CA GLU A 150 -26.59 11.89 -32.85
C GLU A 150 -26.94 12.08 -34.33
N GLY A 151 -28.03 12.80 -34.59
CA GLY A 151 -28.41 13.23 -35.95
C GLY A 151 -28.93 12.12 -36.87
N ILE A 152 -29.46 11.02 -36.34
CA ILE A 152 -29.87 9.84 -37.13
C ILE A 152 -31.33 9.94 -37.60
N TYR A 153 -31.64 9.47 -38.81
CA TYR A 153 -33.00 9.30 -39.29
C TYR A 153 -33.10 8.12 -40.29
N PRO A 154 -34.15 7.28 -40.28
CA PRO A 154 -35.28 7.25 -39.34
C PRO A 154 -34.85 6.83 -37.92
N LYS A 155 -35.80 6.68 -36.99
CA LYS A 155 -35.56 6.25 -35.61
C LYS A 155 -34.61 5.02 -35.58
N PRO A 156 -33.43 5.12 -34.94
CA PRO A 156 -32.48 4.02 -34.85
C PRO A 156 -32.85 3.02 -33.76
N ASP A 157 -32.36 1.80 -33.92
CA ASP A 157 -32.31 0.78 -32.88
C ASP A 157 -30.89 0.70 -32.29
N LEU A 158 -30.79 0.41 -30.99
CA LEU A 158 -29.52 0.21 -30.28
C LEU A 158 -29.58 -1.12 -29.55
N THR A 159 -28.60 -1.98 -29.81
CA THR A 159 -28.46 -3.29 -29.15
C THR A 159 -27.10 -3.42 -28.46
N TRP A 160 -27.12 -4.13 -27.34
CA TRP A 160 -25.94 -4.52 -26.58
C TRP A 160 -25.70 -6.02 -26.72
N SER A 161 -24.45 -6.43 -26.88
CA SER A 161 -24.03 -7.83 -26.78
C SER A 161 -22.65 -7.93 -26.12
N THR A 162 -22.27 -9.14 -25.72
CA THR A 162 -20.94 -9.40 -25.13
C THR A 162 -20.25 -10.54 -25.85
N SER A 163 -18.91 -10.54 -25.81
CA SER A 163 -18.08 -11.68 -26.18
C SER A 163 -17.18 -12.08 -25.00
N PRO A 164 -17.28 -13.33 -24.48
CA PRO A 164 -18.26 -14.36 -24.82
C PRO A 164 -19.72 -13.93 -24.52
N PRO A 165 -20.74 -14.60 -25.10
CA PRO A 165 -22.14 -14.30 -24.83
C PRO A 165 -22.48 -14.61 -23.37
N SER A 166 -22.87 -13.59 -22.60
CA SER A 166 -23.31 -13.74 -21.21
C SER A 166 -24.84 -13.90 -21.14
N ASN A 167 -25.31 -14.62 -20.12
CA ASN A 167 -26.75 -14.75 -19.81
C ASN A 167 -27.27 -13.57 -18.97
N LEU A 168 -26.50 -12.50 -18.83
CA LEU A 168 -26.91 -11.33 -18.06
C LEU A 168 -28.07 -10.63 -18.78
N ASN A 169 -29.13 -10.38 -18.02
CA ASN A 169 -30.22 -9.53 -18.48
C ASN A 169 -29.72 -8.08 -18.46
N LEU A 170 -29.06 -7.68 -19.55
CA LEU A 170 -28.39 -6.39 -19.73
C LEU A 170 -29.41 -5.26 -19.49
N GLN A 171 -29.47 -4.75 -18.26
CA GLN A 171 -30.29 -3.61 -17.87
C GLN A 171 -29.73 -2.33 -18.50
N ASN A 172 -29.99 -2.20 -19.79
CA ASN A 172 -29.67 -1.02 -20.57
C ASN A 172 -30.79 0.01 -20.37
N GLN A 173 -30.40 1.24 -20.04
CA GLN A 173 -31.32 2.37 -20.07
C GLN A 173 -31.07 3.11 -21.38
N SER A 174 -31.86 2.78 -22.41
CA SER A 174 -31.86 3.54 -23.66
C SER A 174 -32.73 4.79 -23.54
N SER A 175 -32.22 5.91 -24.07
CA SER A 175 -32.92 7.18 -24.18
C SER A 175 -32.82 7.65 -25.63
N ILE A 176 -33.97 7.95 -26.24
CA ILE A 176 -34.08 8.43 -27.61
C ILE A 176 -34.75 9.80 -27.55
N GLN A 177 -34.03 10.83 -27.98
CA GLN A 177 -34.52 12.19 -28.06
C GLN A 177 -34.68 12.59 -29.53
N GLN A 178 -35.84 13.13 -29.88
CA GLN A 178 -36.06 13.73 -31.19
C GLN A 178 -35.72 15.23 -31.11
N THR A 179 -34.93 15.70 -32.07
CA THR A 179 -34.54 17.11 -32.24
C THR A 179 -35.65 17.92 -32.93
N GLU A 180 -35.56 19.24 -32.90
CA GLU A 180 -36.46 20.14 -33.65
C GLU A 180 -36.45 19.85 -35.16
N GLN A 181 -35.30 19.39 -35.69
CA GLN A 181 -35.11 18.97 -37.08
C GLN A 181 -35.64 17.56 -37.40
N GLN A 182 -36.36 16.93 -36.45
CA GLN A 182 -36.90 15.57 -36.53
C GLN A 182 -35.86 14.43 -36.60
N LEU A 183 -34.57 14.74 -36.48
CA LEU A 183 -33.50 13.75 -36.32
C LEU A 183 -33.51 13.18 -34.89
N TYR A 184 -33.00 11.96 -34.73
CA TYR A 184 -32.91 11.25 -33.45
C TYR A 184 -31.49 11.23 -32.90
N ASN A 185 -31.36 11.60 -31.64
CA ASN A 185 -30.18 11.31 -30.82
C ASN A 185 -30.52 10.11 -29.94
N ILE A 186 -29.64 9.10 -29.94
CA ILE A 186 -29.81 7.87 -29.18
C ILE A 186 -28.62 7.70 -28.24
N SER A 187 -28.93 7.36 -26.99
CA SER A 187 -27.94 7.04 -25.98
C SER A 187 -28.40 5.82 -25.20
N SER A 188 -27.47 5.02 -24.71
CA SER A 188 -27.76 3.93 -23.79
C SER A 188 -26.62 3.76 -22.82
N SER A 189 -26.94 3.56 -21.54
CA SER A 189 -25.95 3.21 -20.53
C SER A 189 -26.14 1.79 -20.01
N LEU A 190 -25.02 1.11 -19.79
CA LEU A 190 -24.91 -0.20 -19.18
C LEU A 190 -24.08 -0.10 -17.89
N ILE A 191 -24.55 -0.73 -16.81
CA ILE A 191 -23.82 -0.80 -15.53
C ILE A 191 -23.07 -2.13 -15.44
N LEU A 192 -21.79 -2.04 -15.10
CA LEU A 192 -20.88 -3.18 -14.89
C LEU A 192 -21.06 -3.76 -13.48
N SER A 193 -21.14 -5.08 -13.41
CA SER A 193 -21.17 -5.87 -12.17
C SER A 193 -19.83 -6.52 -11.89
N ASP A 194 -19.34 -6.43 -10.65
CA ASP A 194 -17.98 -6.84 -10.24
C ASP A 194 -17.66 -8.34 -10.41
N SER A 195 -18.64 -9.17 -10.77
CA SER A 195 -18.51 -10.64 -10.88
C SER A 195 -17.88 -11.15 -12.17
N GLU A 196 -17.86 -10.36 -13.26
CA GLU A 196 -17.48 -10.84 -14.60
C GLU A 196 -16.49 -9.89 -15.28
N THR A 197 -15.19 -10.11 -15.05
CA THR A 197 -14.13 -9.16 -15.45
C THR A 197 -13.54 -9.35 -16.84
N ASP A 198 -14.00 -10.33 -17.63
CA ASP A 198 -13.40 -10.73 -18.92
C ASP A 198 -14.32 -10.57 -20.15
N LEU A 199 -15.45 -9.88 -20.00
CA LEU A 199 -16.36 -9.61 -21.11
C LEU A 199 -15.87 -8.45 -21.99
N ILE A 200 -15.92 -8.66 -23.31
CA ILE A 200 -15.85 -7.61 -24.32
C ILE A 200 -17.26 -7.06 -24.52
N TYR A 201 -17.44 -5.74 -24.48
CA TYR A 201 -18.75 -5.10 -24.62
C TYR A 201 -18.94 -4.54 -26.04
N ILE A 202 -20.06 -4.88 -26.67
CA ILE A 202 -20.36 -4.52 -28.05
C ILE A 202 -21.67 -3.71 -28.04
N CYS A 203 -21.61 -2.49 -28.56
CA CYS A 203 -22.77 -1.67 -28.85
C CYS A 203 -22.97 -1.60 -30.37
N THR A 204 -24.16 -1.94 -30.86
CA THR A 204 -24.52 -1.78 -32.28
C THR A 204 -25.68 -0.80 -32.40
N ILE A 205 -25.52 0.24 -33.22
CA ILE A 205 -26.58 1.18 -33.57
C ILE A 205 -26.91 0.98 -35.05
N SER A 206 -28.18 0.72 -35.36
CA SER A 206 -28.63 0.40 -36.71
C SER A 206 -29.85 1.21 -37.14
N THR A 207 -29.93 1.41 -38.46
CA THR A 207 -31.11 1.91 -39.18
C THR A 207 -31.44 0.95 -40.31
N ARG A 208 -32.51 1.23 -41.05
CA ARG A 208 -32.85 0.52 -42.30
C ARG A 208 -31.79 0.66 -43.42
N LYS A 209 -30.82 1.58 -43.29
CA LYS A 209 -29.81 1.88 -44.34
C LYS A 209 -28.42 1.38 -43.99
N ASN A 210 -27.97 1.66 -42.78
CA ASN A 210 -26.64 1.28 -42.31
C ASN A 210 -26.66 0.95 -40.82
N TRP A 211 -25.60 0.29 -40.38
CA TRP A 211 -25.31 0.05 -38.97
C TRP A 211 -23.88 0.49 -38.69
N ARG A 212 -23.60 0.80 -37.42
CA ARG A 212 -22.25 0.92 -36.89
C ARG A 212 -22.15 0.17 -35.57
N ARG A 213 -21.00 -0.46 -35.34
CA ARG A 213 -20.67 -1.19 -34.12
C ARG A 213 -19.46 -0.55 -33.44
N VAL A 214 -19.51 -0.45 -32.12
CA VAL A 214 -18.35 -0.14 -31.29
C VAL A 214 -18.11 -1.30 -30.32
N THR A 215 -16.86 -1.73 -30.24
CA THR A 215 -16.40 -2.84 -29.41
C THR A 215 -15.40 -2.29 -28.40
N LEU A 216 -15.74 -2.33 -27.12
CA LEU A 216 -14.87 -1.96 -26.02
C LEU A 216 -14.25 -3.22 -25.41
N PHE A 217 -12.94 -3.35 -25.55
CA PHE A 217 -12.16 -4.43 -24.94
C PHE A 217 -11.91 -4.14 -23.45
N LYS A 218 -11.66 -5.21 -22.68
CA LYS A 218 -11.27 -5.12 -21.26
C LYS A 218 -10.09 -4.15 -21.09
N THR A 219 -10.18 -3.28 -20.09
CA THR A 219 -9.04 -2.42 -19.73
C THR A 219 -7.89 -3.28 -19.19
N THR A 220 -6.75 -3.24 -19.87
CA THR A 220 -5.52 -3.94 -19.43
C THR A 220 -4.68 -3.02 -18.55
N SER A 221 -3.76 -3.59 -17.76
CA SER A 221 -2.81 -2.81 -16.95
C SER A 221 -1.38 -3.28 -17.23
N ILE A 222 -0.52 -2.36 -17.67
CA ILE A 222 0.91 -2.63 -17.89
C ILE A 222 1.75 -1.87 -16.86
N SER A 223 2.84 -2.50 -16.40
CA SER A 223 3.84 -1.86 -15.54
C SER A 223 5.13 -1.68 -16.35
N VAL A 224 5.69 -0.47 -16.32
CA VAL A 224 6.85 -0.09 -17.14
C VAL A 224 8.02 0.32 -16.24
N SER A 225 9.14 -0.39 -16.35
CA SER A 225 10.42 -0.11 -15.67
C SER A 225 11.55 0.32 -16.61
N GLY A 226 11.35 0.26 -17.94
CA GLY A 226 12.30 0.72 -18.95
C GLY A 226 12.11 2.19 -19.36
N SER A 227 13.08 2.73 -20.12
CA SER A 227 12.96 4.04 -20.76
C SER A 227 12.00 4.06 -21.95
N GLU A 228 11.78 2.90 -22.58
CA GLU A 228 10.88 2.72 -23.71
C GLU A 228 9.80 1.68 -23.40
N THR A 229 8.65 1.81 -24.03
CA THR A 229 7.53 0.86 -23.93
C THR A 229 6.64 0.90 -25.17
N THR A 230 5.97 -0.21 -25.46
CA THR A 230 5.00 -0.29 -26.57
C THR A 230 3.64 -0.67 -26.00
N ILE A 231 2.63 0.17 -26.24
CA ILE A 231 1.25 -0.09 -25.84
C ILE A 231 0.53 -0.72 -27.03
N SER A 232 0.13 -1.99 -26.91
CA SER A 232 -0.60 -2.70 -27.96
C SER A 232 -1.98 -2.10 -28.23
N CYS A 233 -2.30 -1.92 -29.51
CA CYS A 233 -3.68 -1.82 -30.00
C CYS A 233 -4.28 -3.27 -30.10
N PRO A 234 -5.60 -3.52 -30.31
CA PRO A 234 -6.16 -4.85 -30.12
C PRO A 234 -5.61 -5.89 -31.12
N ASP A 235 -5.32 -7.10 -30.60
CA ASP A 235 -4.64 -8.21 -31.29
C ASP A 235 -5.36 -8.72 -32.56
N SER A 236 -6.61 -8.30 -32.79
CA SER A 236 -7.37 -8.62 -33.99
C SER A 236 -6.88 -7.90 -35.26
N ILE A 237 -6.01 -6.89 -35.14
CA ILE A 237 -5.53 -6.07 -36.26
C ILE A 237 -4.06 -6.39 -36.59
N THR A 238 -3.83 -6.97 -37.76
CA THR A 238 -2.47 -7.24 -38.27
C THR A 238 -1.89 -6.12 -39.13
N SER A 239 -2.75 -5.26 -39.70
CA SER A 239 -2.36 -4.08 -40.48
C SER A 239 -3.46 -3.01 -40.38
N ILE A 240 -3.08 -1.76 -40.18
CA ILE A 240 -4.03 -0.63 -40.07
C ILE A 240 -4.46 -0.02 -41.43
N THR A 241 -4.03 -0.63 -42.54
CA THR A 241 -4.39 -0.17 -43.89
C THR A 241 -5.89 -0.17 -44.13
N GLY A 242 -6.47 1.00 -44.42
CA GLY A 242 -7.90 1.18 -44.65
C GLY A 242 -8.72 1.54 -43.41
N PHE A 243 -8.09 1.63 -42.24
CA PHE A 243 -8.68 2.12 -40.99
C PHE A 243 -8.24 3.56 -40.70
N SER A 244 -8.87 4.19 -39.72
CA SER A 244 -8.38 5.41 -39.06
C SER A 244 -7.93 5.07 -37.64
N LEU A 245 -6.82 5.65 -37.20
CA LEU A 245 -6.24 5.46 -35.86
C LEU A 245 -6.36 6.75 -35.06
N THR A 246 -6.74 6.65 -33.79
CA THR A 246 -6.59 7.74 -32.82
C THR A 246 -6.11 7.17 -31.49
N TRP A 247 -5.01 7.70 -30.95
CA TRP A 247 -4.57 7.43 -29.59
C TRP A 247 -4.92 8.60 -28.68
N ARG A 248 -5.46 8.29 -27.49
CA ARG A 248 -5.82 9.28 -26.47
C ARG A 248 -5.17 8.98 -25.12
N PHE A 249 -4.79 10.01 -24.39
CA PHE A 249 -4.38 9.94 -22.99
C PHE A 249 -5.51 10.49 -22.10
N ASN A 250 -5.84 9.75 -21.04
CA ASN A 250 -6.91 10.05 -20.09
C ASN A 250 -8.21 10.51 -20.78
N HIS A 251 -8.62 9.74 -21.80
CA HIS A 251 -9.82 9.89 -22.64
C HIS A 251 -9.95 11.19 -23.46
N SER A 252 -9.19 12.24 -23.15
CA SER A 252 -9.42 13.60 -23.64
C SER A 252 -8.29 14.12 -24.54
N GLN A 253 -7.04 14.03 -24.08
CA GLN A 253 -5.87 14.50 -24.82
C GLN A 253 -5.58 13.56 -26.00
N ILE A 254 -5.41 14.11 -27.20
CA ILE A 254 -5.01 13.34 -28.39
C ILE A 254 -3.48 13.21 -28.37
N ILE A 255 -2.97 11.98 -28.40
CA ILE A 255 -1.55 11.68 -28.55
C ILE A 255 -1.17 11.79 -30.04
N LEU A 256 -1.91 11.06 -30.88
CA LEU A 256 -1.78 11.13 -32.34
C LEU A 256 -3.08 10.71 -33.03
N ASN A 257 -3.23 11.11 -34.29
CA ASN A 257 -4.28 10.63 -35.19
C ASN A 257 -3.74 10.27 -36.57
N GLN A 258 -4.45 9.40 -37.27
CA GLN A 258 -4.19 8.99 -38.65
C GLN A 258 -5.52 8.88 -39.40
N SER A 259 -5.61 9.49 -40.58
CA SER A 259 -6.81 9.42 -41.42
C SER A 259 -6.81 8.16 -42.29
N ARG A 260 -7.98 7.72 -42.77
CA ARG A 260 -8.06 6.60 -43.73
C ARG A 260 -7.35 6.89 -45.06
N ALA A 261 -7.32 8.15 -45.46
CA ALA A 261 -6.81 8.58 -46.77
C ALA A 261 -5.29 8.86 -46.78
N ASP A 262 -4.65 8.89 -45.60
CA ASP A 262 -3.25 9.26 -45.42
C ASP A 262 -2.54 8.20 -44.58
N ILE A 263 -1.38 7.74 -45.07
CA ILE A 263 -0.55 6.76 -44.36
C ILE A 263 0.25 7.45 -43.23
N SER A 264 0.41 8.77 -43.29
CA SER A 264 1.08 9.55 -42.25
C SER A 264 0.17 9.84 -41.06
N TYR A 265 0.72 9.70 -39.86
CA TYR A 265 0.06 10.08 -38.60
C TYR A 265 0.57 11.44 -38.12
N THR A 266 -0.31 12.22 -37.49
CA THR A 266 0.07 13.50 -36.86
C THR A 266 0.12 13.33 -35.35
N VAL A 267 1.30 13.57 -34.77
CA VAL A 267 1.51 13.60 -33.31
C VAL A 267 1.21 15.00 -32.77
N SER A 268 0.54 15.09 -31.63
CA SER A 268 0.25 16.36 -30.95
C SER A 268 1.51 17.00 -30.34
N GLU A 269 1.50 18.32 -30.15
CA GLU A 269 2.67 19.08 -29.67
C GLU A 269 3.21 18.57 -28.34
N GLU A 270 2.32 18.27 -27.39
CA GLU A 270 2.65 17.83 -26.03
C GLU A 270 3.36 16.46 -25.99
N TRP A 271 3.14 15.62 -27.02
CA TRP A 271 3.61 14.24 -27.09
C TRP A 271 4.77 14.01 -28.07
N ARG A 272 5.26 15.05 -28.77
CA ARG A 272 6.30 14.92 -29.81
C ARG A 272 7.62 14.33 -29.32
N GLN A 273 7.97 14.52 -28.04
CA GLN A 273 9.25 14.03 -27.48
C GLN A 273 9.13 12.57 -26.99
N GLN A 274 7.92 12.16 -26.59
CA GLN A 274 7.62 10.89 -25.96
C GLN A 274 7.16 9.84 -26.97
N VAL A 275 6.56 10.24 -28.09
CA VAL A 275 6.17 9.30 -29.16
C VAL A 275 7.37 8.97 -30.03
N LYS A 276 7.87 7.74 -29.90
CA LYS A 276 8.94 7.20 -30.73
C LYS A 276 8.44 6.73 -32.09
N GLY A 277 7.17 6.31 -32.18
CA GLY A 277 6.52 5.90 -33.42
C GLY A 277 5.26 5.05 -33.21
N VAL A 278 4.79 4.44 -34.30
CA VAL A 278 3.63 3.55 -34.33
C VAL A 278 3.99 2.29 -35.13
N SER A 279 3.56 1.11 -34.68
CA SER A 279 3.76 -0.15 -35.41
C SER A 279 2.76 -0.32 -36.58
N GLU A 280 3.00 -1.30 -37.46
CA GLU A 280 2.06 -1.67 -38.53
C GLU A 280 0.66 -2.07 -38.02
N SER A 281 0.59 -2.59 -36.79
CA SER A 281 -0.65 -2.93 -36.07
C SER A 281 -1.31 -1.75 -35.34
N GLY A 282 -0.77 -0.52 -35.46
CA GLY A 282 -1.27 0.67 -34.76
C GLY A 282 -0.84 0.80 -33.29
N SER A 283 0.05 -0.07 -32.79
CA SER A 283 0.54 -0.02 -31.41
C SER A 283 1.48 1.18 -31.19
N LEU A 284 1.31 1.88 -30.07
CA LEU A 284 2.01 3.13 -29.76
C LEU A 284 3.36 2.85 -29.10
N MET A 285 4.45 3.33 -29.70
CA MET A 285 5.80 3.26 -29.10
C MET A 285 6.13 4.56 -28.37
N LEU A 286 6.42 4.45 -27.09
CA LEU A 286 6.71 5.56 -26.18
C LEU A 286 8.14 5.47 -25.63
N GLN A 287 8.73 6.64 -25.33
CA GLN A 287 10.05 6.81 -24.73
C GLN A 287 10.02 7.92 -23.65
N ASP A 288 11.03 7.93 -22.77
CA ASP A 288 11.33 8.97 -21.79
C ASP A 288 10.15 9.41 -20.90
N LEU A 289 9.28 8.45 -20.57
CA LEU A 289 8.09 8.68 -19.76
C LEU A 289 8.47 9.14 -18.34
N SER A 290 7.74 10.13 -17.83
CA SER A 290 7.76 10.57 -16.41
C SER A 290 6.50 10.13 -15.64
N SER A 291 6.45 10.35 -14.32
CA SER A 291 5.27 10.03 -13.49
C SER A 291 3.99 10.76 -13.92
N HIS A 292 4.11 11.90 -14.61
CA HIS A 292 2.98 12.63 -15.19
C HIS A 292 2.30 11.91 -16.37
N HIS A 293 2.97 10.89 -16.93
CA HIS A 293 2.47 10.07 -18.05
C HIS A 293 1.85 8.75 -17.56
N GLU A 294 1.64 8.57 -16.25
CA GLU A 294 0.82 7.48 -15.70
C GLU A 294 -0.67 7.79 -15.92
N GLY A 295 -1.42 6.84 -16.47
CA GLY A 295 -2.82 7.06 -16.84
C GLY A 295 -3.37 6.03 -17.82
N ILE A 296 -4.56 6.32 -18.36
CA ILE A 296 -5.25 5.47 -19.34
C ILE A 296 -4.87 5.91 -20.75
N TYR A 297 -4.35 4.99 -21.54
CA TYR A 297 -4.07 5.14 -22.96
C TYR A 297 -5.14 4.37 -23.74
N SER A 298 -5.89 5.08 -24.59
CA SER A 298 -6.98 4.51 -25.37
C SER A 298 -6.58 4.45 -26.85
N CYS A 299 -6.58 3.26 -27.44
CA CYS A 299 -6.49 3.07 -28.88
C CYS A 299 -7.91 3.01 -29.47
N GLU A 300 -8.27 3.94 -30.36
CA GLU A 300 -9.52 3.95 -31.14
C GLU A 300 -9.16 3.66 -32.61
N VAL A 301 -9.56 2.49 -33.13
CA VAL A 301 -9.39 2.13 -34.54
C VAL A 301 -10.76 2.01 -35.19
N SER A 302 -11.03 2.81 -36.23
CA SER A 302 -12.36 2.93 -36.82
C SER A 302 -12.36 2.79 -38.34
N ASP A 303 -13.32 2.03 -38.88
CA ASP A 303 -13.63 1.97 -40.30
C ASP A 303 -15.03 2.52 -40.66
N ALA A 304 -15.70 1.91 -41.63
CA ALA A 304 -16.99 2.34 -42.15
C ALA A 304 -18.16 1.77 -41.33
N GLU A 305 -17.96 0.60 -40.72
CA GLU A 305 -18.96 -0.18 -40.01
C GLU A 305 -18.55 -0.40 -38.55
N GLU A 306 -17.27 -0.67 -38.27
CA GLU A 306 -16.80 -1.01 -36.92
C GLU A 306 -15.85 0.04 -36.31
N THR A 307 -15.77 0.03 -34.97
CA THR A 307 -14.79 0.80 -34.20
C THR A 307 -14.36 -0.03 -32.99
N LEU A 308 -13.06 -0.24 -32.86
CA LEU A 308 -12.42 -1.06 -31.84
C LEU A 308 -11.73 -0.13 -30.84
N ILE A 309 -12.08 -0.25 -29.56
CA ILE A 309 -11.54 0.59 -28.48
C ILE A 309 -10.85 -0.30 -27.45
N THR A 310 -9.54 -0.12 -27.29
CA THR A 310 -8.74 -0.78 -26.27
C THR A 310 -8.18 0.24 -25.30
N ASN A 311 -8.46 0.05 -24.01
CA ASN A 311 -7.91 0.86 -22.93
C ASN A 311 -6.77 0.12 -22.23
N THR A 312 -5.65 0.81 -22.02
CA THR A 312 -4.49 0.29 -21.29
C THR A 312 -4.08 1.28 -20.22
N PHE A 313 -4.19 0.89 -18.95
CA PHE A 313 -3.66 1.65 -17.83
C PHE A 313 -2.15 1.42 -17.75
N LEU A 314 -1.36 2.44 -18.07
CA LEU A 314 0.09 2.41 -17.92
C LEU A 314 0.43 2.93 -16.53
N ARG A 315 1.03 2.06 -15.72
CA ARG A 315 1.65 2.41 -14.45
C ARG A 315 3.17 2.39 -14.61
N ARG A 316 3.86 3.36 -14.01
CA ARG A 316 5.30 3.20 -13.80
C ARG A 316 5.48 2.13 -12.74
N GLU A 317 6.34 1.17 -13.04
CA GLU A 317 6.84 0.29 -11.99
C GLU A 317 7.73 1.15 -11.08
N LYS A 318 7.23 1.52 -9.89
CA LYS A 318 8.08 2.07 -8.85
C LYS A 318 9.17 1.03 -8.63
N SER A 319 10.44 1.36 -8.92
CA SER A 319 11.54 0.41 -8.73
C SER A 319 11.43 -0.11 -7.31
N GLN A 320 11.34 -1.43 -7.14
CA GLN A 320 11.03 -2.09 -5.88
C GLN A 320 11.80 -1.45 -4.72
N ASP A 321 11.11 -0.63 -3.91
CA ASP A 321 11.73 0.19 -2.86
C ASP A 321 12.46 -0.75 -1.91
N THR A 322 13.79 -0.81 -2.06
CA THR A 322 14.59 -1.80 -1.34
C THR A 322 14.77 -1.28 0.07
N GLU A 323 13.99 -1.79 1.02
CA GLU A 323 14.11 -1.39 2.41
C GLU A 323 15.36 -2.00 3.03
N VAL A 324 16.34 -1.15 3.36
CA VAL A 324 17.58 -1.53 4.04
C VAL A 324 17.46 -1.09 5.48
N SER A 325 17.90 -1.93 6.41
CA SER A 325 17.90 -1.58 7.83
C SER A 325 19.32 -1.53 8.35
N CYS A 326 19.71 -0.35 8.83
CA CYS A 326 21.04 -0.02 9.29
C CYS A 326 21.05 0.10 10.81
N VAL A 327 22.09 -0.44 11.46
CA VAL A 327 22.28 -0.27 12.90
C VAL A 327 22.87 1.10 13.19
N PHE A 328 22.34 1.79 14.19
CA PHE A 328 22.85 3.10 14.65
C PHE A 328 24.35 3.03 15.01
N MET A 329 25.12 4.05 14.61
CA MET A 329 26.58 4.18 14.72
C MET A 329 27.43 3.14 13.96
N GLU A 330 26.84 2.14 13.32
CA GLU A 330 27.57 1.18 12.49
C GLU A 330 27.75 1.65 11.04
N SER A 331 28.39 0.83 10.22
CA SER A 331 28.51 1.05 8.77
C SER A 331 27.46 0.21 8.03
N CYS A 332 26.72 0.84 7.12
CA CYS A 332 25.64 0.22 6.36
C CYS A 332 25.92 0.27 4.86
N ILE A 333 25.39 -0.70 4.11
CA ILE A 333 25.53 -0.76 2.64
C ILE A 333 24.16 -0.61 2.00
N LEU A 334 23.99 0.44 1.20
CA LEU A 334 22.82 0.65 0.36
C LEU A 334 23.07 -0.03 -1.00
N PRO A 335 22.33 -1.10 -1.35
CA PRO A 335 22.60 -1.89 -2.53
C PRO A 335 22.21 -1.14 -3.80
N CYS A 336 23.09 -1.11 -4.79
CA CYS A 336 22.76 -0.66 -6.14
C CYS A 336 23.57 -1.45 -7.17
N SER A 337 22.87 -2.01 -8.16
CA SER A 337 23.46 -2.80 -9.23
C SER A 337 23.06 -2.24 -10.60
N PHE A 338 24.01 -2.25 -11.53
CA PHE A 338 23.82 -1.76 -12.89
C PHE A 338 24.49 -2.71 -13.90
N GLN A 339 24.14 -2.60 -15.19
CA GLN A 339 24.80 -3.40 -16.22
C GLN A 339 26.20 -2.84 -16.50
N SER A 340 27.24 -3.68 -16.49
CA SER A 340 28.60 -3.23 -16.71
C SER A 340 28.81 -2.61 -18.10
N GLY A 341 29.55 -1.51 -18.13
CA GLY A 341 29.85 -0.71 -19.32
C GLY A 341 31.07 0.19 -19.09
N ALA A 342 31.59 0.78 -20.17
CA ALA A 342 32.68 1.75 -20.09
C ALA A 342 32.21 3.07 -19.46
N ASP A 343 33.11 3.72 -18.71
CA ASP A 343 32.95 5.01 -18.04
C ASP A 343 31.58 5.23 -17.37
N PRO A 344 31.21 4.42 -16.36
CA PRO A 344 29.94 4.55 -15.67
C PRO A 344 29.85 5.85 -14.88
N VAL A 345 28.71 6.53 -14.98
CA VAL A 345 28.33 7.67 -14.17
C VAL A 345 27.39 7.19 -13.07
N ILE A 346 27.75 7.45 -11.81
CA ILE A 346 26.98 7.02 -10.63
C ILE A 346 26.69 8.25 -9.77
N HIS A 347 25.41 8.48 -9.47
CA HIS A 347 24.97 9.50 -8.52
C HIS A 347 24.09 8.86 -7.44
N TRP A 348 24.38 9.18 -6.19
CA TRP A 348 23.51 8.91 -5.05
C TRP A 348 22.93 10.23 -4.54
N ASN A 349 21.62 10.32 -4.44
CA ASN A 349 20.88 11.51 -4.01
C ASN A 349 19.84 11.15 -2.93
N LEU A 350 19.55 12.06 -2.01
CA LEU A 350 18.36 11.92 -1.16
C LEU A 350 17.09 12.18 -1.97
N VAL A 351 16.03 11.42 -1.69
CA VAL A 351 14.69 11.61 -2.27
C VAL A 351 13.93 12.64 -1.41
N THR A 352 14.42 13.87 -1.42
CA THR A 352 13.90 15.00 -0.64
C THR A 352 13.90 16.28 -1.48
N ALA A 353 13.24 17.34 -0.98
CA ALA A 353 13.23 18.64 -1.67
C ALA A 353 14.66 19.14 -1.88
N GLY A 354 15.07 19.30 -3.15
CA GLY A 354 16.42 19.70 -3.56
C GLY A 354 17.34 18.57 -4.02
N ASN A 355 16.97 17.29 -3.84
CA ASN A 355 17.74 16.11 -4.25
C ASN A 355 19.26 16.17 -3.95
N PRO A 356 19.69 16.51 -2.72
CA PRO A 356 21.11 16.75 -2.42
C PRO A 356 21.98 15.51 -2.72
N TYR A 357 23.20 15.74 -3.22
CA TYR A 357 24.14 14.68 -3.58
C TYR A 357 24.79 14.07 -2.33
N VAL A 358 24.48 12.79 -2.11
CA VAL A 358 25.04 11.94 -1.05
C VAL A 358 26.42 11.41 -1.45
N HIS A 359 26.58 11.04 -2.72
CA HIS A 359 27.86 10.65 -3.33
C HIS A 359 27.78 10.79 -4.86
N SER A 360 28.91 10.94 -5.55
CA SER A 360 28.96 10.96 -7.01
C SER A 360 30.30 10.47 -7.54
N PHE A 361 30.27 9.72 -8.64
CA PHE A 361 31.43 9.13 -9.29
C PHE A 361 31.26 9.19 -10.81
N TYR A 362 32.24 9.77 -11.49
CA TYR A 362 32.35 9.78 -12.96
C TYR A 362 33.81 10.08 -13.36
N SER A 363 34.17 9.79 -14.61
CA SER A 363 35.55 9.91 -15.12
C SER A 363 36.57 9.16 -14.25
N ASN A 364 36.15 8.00 -13.73
CA ASN A 364 36.93 7.11 -12.85
C ASN A 364 37.43 7.76 -11.55
N LYS A 365 36.73 8.78 -11.02
CA LYS A 365 37.04 9.47 -9.76
C LYS A 365 35.79 9.85 -8.97
N ASP A 366 35.93 9.94 -7.65
CA ASP A 366 34.89 10.47 -6.76
C ASP A 366 34.79 11.99 -6.93
N GLN A 367 33.57 12.50 -6.91
CA GLN A 367 33.24 13.89 -7.26
C GLN A 367 32.73 14.64 -6.02
N LEU A 368 33.54 14.57 -4.96
CA LEU A 368 33.20 15.03 -3.60
C LEU A 368 32.95 16.54 -3.50
N GLY A 369 33.31 17.33 -4.52
CA GLY A 369 33.03 18.77 -4.57
C GLY A 369 31.53 19.12 -4.64
N LEU A 370 30.71 18.23 -5.19
CA LEU A 370 29.24 18.37 -5.23
C LEU A 370 28.55 17.78 -4.00
N GLN A 371 29.29 17.09 -3.13
CA GLN A 371 28.73 16.36 -2.01
C GLN A 371 28.23 17.31 -0.91
N ASP A 372 27.01 17.05 -0.46
CA ASP A 372 26.40 17.71 0.70
C ASP A 372 27.30 17.60 1.93
N GLN A 373 27.39 18.68 2.69
CA GLN A 373 28.30 18.78 3.84
C GLN A 373 28.07 17.69 4.89
N TYR A 374 26.83 17.23 5.09
CA TYR A 374 26.47 16.22 6.08
C TYR A 374 27.00 14.81 5.76
N PHE A 375 27.23 14.49 4.47
CA PHE A 375 27.73 13.17 4.04
C PHE A 375 29.25 13.11 3.83
N ARG A 376 29.97 14.23 3.99
CA ARG A 376 31.41 14.30 3.75
C ARG A 376 32.19 13.40 4.70
N GLY A 377 33.03 12.54 4.13
CA GLY A 377 33.82 11.54 4.88
C GLY A 377 33.01 10.35 5.40
N ARG A 378 31.67 10.36 5.26
CA ARG A 378 30.78 9.27 5.70
C ARG A 378 30.44 8.29 4.59
N THR A 379 30.70 8.59 3.31
CA THR A 379 30.28 7.74 2.18
C THR A 379 31.40 7.30 1.25
N SER A 380 31.31 6.07 0.76
CA SER A 380 32.27 5.45 -0.17
C SER A 380 31.59 4.46 -1.13
N LEU A 381 32.20 4.26 -2.30
CA LEU A 381 31.80 3.24 -3.29
C LEU A 381 32.86 2.13 -3.38
N PHE A 382 32.42 0.91 -3.72
CA PHE A 382 33.29 -0.25 -3.94
C PHE A 382 33.99 -0.19 -5.30
N LYS A 383 35.02 0.67 -5.41
CA LYS A 383 35.72 1.01 -6.67
C LYS A 383 36.22 -0.18 -7.47
N ASP A 384 36.69 -1.23 -6.80
CA ASP A 384 37.14 -2.49 -7.40
C ASP A 384 36.00 -3.29 -8.07
N GLN A 385 34.75 -3.03 -7.67
CA GLN A 385 33.55 -3.75 -8.11
C GLN A 385 32.68 -2.94 -9.08
N ILE A 386 32.94 -1.64 -9.27
CA ILE A 386 32.23 -0.79 -10.24
C ILE A 386 32.31 -1.39 -11.66
N SER A 387 33.49 -1.90 -12.06
CA SER A 387 33.69 -2.59 -13.35
C SER A 387 32.81 -3.83 -13.55
N ARG A 388 32.30 -4.42 -12.46
CA ARG A 388 31.41 -5.59 -12.43
C ARG A 388 29.94 -5.22 -12.27
N GLY A 389 29.59 -3.94 -12.28
CA GLY A 389 28.21 -3.45 -12.15
C GLY A 389 27.76 -3.19 -10.70
N ASN A 390 28.66 -3.09 -9.73
CA ASN A 390 28.32 -2.73 -8.35
C ASN A 390 28.45 -1.21 -8.13
N ALA A 391 27.34 -0.52 -7.88
CA ALA A 391 27.27 0.89 -7.53
C ALA A 391 26.81 1.12 -6.07
N SER A 392 26.86 0.08 -5.24
CA SER A 392 26.41 0.13 -3.84
C SER A 392 27.20 1.13 -3.01
N LEU A 393 26.51 1.87 -2.15
CA LEU A 393 27.08 2.90 -1.30
C LEU A 393 27.29 2.35 0.11
N GLN A 394 28.50 2.47 0.63
CA GLN A 394 28.76 2.32 2.05
C GLN A 394 28.58 3.68 2.74
N LEU A 395 27.77 3.72 3.80
CA LEU A 395 27.55 4.87 4.68
C LEU A 395 28.06 4.49 6.09
N THR A 396 28.92 5.30 6.68
CA THR A 396 29.56 5.04 7.98
C THR A 396 29.01 5.93 9.09
N GLY A 397 28.92 5.37 10.30
CA GLY A 397 28.42 6.07 11.49
C GLY A 397 26.96 6.49 11.31
N VAL A 398 26.07 5.53 11.04
CA VAL A 398 24.67 5.81 10.70
C VAL A 398 23.93 6.47 11.86
N GLU A 399 23.27 7.60 11.61
CA GLU A 399 22.46 8.37 12.54
C GLU A 399 20.97 8.24 12.22
N VAL A 400 20.09 8.49 13.21
CA VAL A 400 18.62 8.49 13.02
C VAL A 400 18.17 9.47 11.91
N GLN A 401 18.94 10.53 11.66
CA GLN A 401 18.67 11.53 10.62
C GLN A 401 18.93 11.01 9.18
N ASP A 402 19.72 9.95 9.01
CA ASP A 402 19.94 9.32 7.70
C ASP A 402 18.71 8.53 7.20
N GLN A 403 17.70 8.31 8.05
CA GLN A 403 16.49 7.57 7.69
C GLN A 403 15.68 8.29 6.60
N GLY A 404 15.54 7.66 5.44
CA GLY A 404 14.79 8.23 4.32
C GLY A 404 14.99 7.47 3.00
N GLY A 405 14.41 8.02 1.93
CA GLY A 405 14.58 7.51 0.58
C GLY A 405 15.89 8.00 -0.04
N TYR A 406 16.60 7.08 -0.69
CA TYR A 406 17.82 7.32 -1.46
C TYR A 406 17.60 6.87 -2.90
N LYS A 407 18.08 7.67 -3.84
CA LYS A 407 18.09 7.37 -5.28
C LYS A 407 19.52 7.06 -5.72
N CYS A 408 19.74 5.86 -6.22
CA CYS A 408 20.93 5.53 -7.02
C CYS A 408 20.57 5.72 -8.51
N HIS A 409 21.20 6.68 -9.18
CA HIS A 409 21.16 6.82 -10.63
C HIS A 409 22.47 6.32 -11.22
N THR A 410 22.38 5.41 -12.19
CA THR A 410 23.53 4.88 -12.94
C THR A 410 23.33 5.10 -14.43
N SER A 411 24.37 5.54 -15.14
CA SER A 411 24.35 5.73 -16.60
C SER A 411 25.57 5.09 -17.24
N THR A 412 25.34 4.41 -18.36
CA THR A 412 26.34 3.72 -19.18
C THR A 412 25.98 3.83 -20.66
N MET A 413 26.89 3.45 -21.55
CA MET A 413 26.58 3.32 -22.98
C MET A 413 25.42 2.36 -23.33
N ARG A 414 24.96 1.52 -22.38
CA ARG A 414 23.82 0.61 -22.57
C ARG A 414 22.48 1.20 -22.12
N GLY A 415 22.50 2.41 -21.54
CA GLY A 415 21.32 3.09 -21.00
C GLY A 415 21.49 3.50 -19.54
N ASN A 416 20.43 4.13 -19.02
CA ASN A 416 20.34 4.65 -17.66
C ASN A 416 19.46 3.73 -16.80
N LYS A 417 19.79 3.61 -15.52
CA LYS A 417 18.99 2.89 -14.53
C LYS A 417 18.94 3.67 -13.22
N ASP A 418 17.72 3.97 -12.80
CA ASP A 418 17.41 4.45 -11.45
C ASP A 418 17.09 3.26 -10.52
N SER A 419 17.41 3.39 -9.24
CA SER A 419 17.04 2.44 -8.18
C SER A 419 16.79 3.20 -6.89
N PHE A 420 15.67 2.89 -6.23
CA PHE A 420 15.23 3.55 -5.00
C PHE A 420 15.39 2.62 -3.79
N ILE A 421 16.07 3.14 -2.76
CA ILE A 421 16.43 2.42 -1.53
C ILE A 421 15.80 3.20 -0.36
N ASN A 422 15.08 2.52 0.52
CA ASN A 422 14.53 3.12 1.74
C ASN A 422 15.40 2.74 2.94
N LEU A 423 16.20 3.68 3.46
CA LEU A 423 17.04 3.45 4.62
C LEU A 423 16.19 3.57 5.88
N ARG A 424 16.12 2.49 6.67
CA ARG A 424 15.61 2.48 8.05
C ARG A 424 16.77 2.40 9.03
N VAL A 425 16.67 3.17 10.10
CA VAL A 425 17.61 3.05 11.22
C VAL A 425 16.94 2.21 12.29
N ASP A 426 17.69 1.27 12.86
CA ASP A 426 17.31 0.50 14.05
C ASP A 426 18.45 0.65 15.09
N ALA A 427 18.12 0.95 16.34
CA ALA A 427 19.03 0.88 17.47
C ALA A 427 18.43 -0.15 18.46
N PRO A 428 18.99 -1.38 18.51
CA PRO A 428 18.32 -2.50 19.17
C PRO A 428 18.33 -2.36 20.69
N VAL A 429 17.30 -2.90 21.35
CA VAL A 429 17.29 -3.09 22.82
C VAL A 429 18.52 -3.91 23.23
N SER A 430 19.51 -3.25 23.85
CA SER A 430 20.84 -3.80 24.15
C SER A 430 20.94 -4.33 25.58
N LYS A 431 20.29 -3.66 26.54
CA LYS A 431 20.19 -4.07 27.94
C LYS A 431 18.85 -3.62 28.51
N VAL A 432 18.24 -4.45 29.36
CA VAL A 432 17.08 -4.06 30.18
C VAL A 432 17.51 -4.13 31.64
N ASN A 433 17.37 -3.03 32.36
CA ASN A 433 17.62 -2.96 33.80
C ASN A 433 16.31 -3.19 34.56
N MET A 434 16.40 -3.84 35.72
CA MET A 434 15.29 -3.95 36.68
C MET A 434 15.83 -3.69 38.07
N GLU A 435 15.25 -2.70 38.76
CA GLU A 435 15.62 -2.32 40.13
C GLU A 435 14.39 -2.27 41.04
N GLN A 436 14.60 -2.49 42.35
CA GLN A 436 13.55 -2.33 43.36
C GLN A 436 13.86 -1.09 44.21
N VAL A 437 12.90 -0.16 44.29
CA VAL A 437 12.95 1.04 45.13
C VAL A 437 11.75 1.02 46.08
N GLY A 438 11.97 0.57 47.31
CA GLY A 438 10.90 0.38 48.29
C GLY A 438 9.89 -0.68 47.83
N ASN A 439 8.61 -0.33 47.78
CA ASN A 439 7.53 -1.22 47.29
C ASN A 439 7.24 -1.09 45.78
N ARG A 440 8.22 -0.60 45.01
CA ARG A 440 8.10 -0.36 43.56
C ARG A 440 9.25 -1.01 42.82
N ILE A 441 8.97 -1.69 41.73
CA ILE A 441 9.99 -2.14 40.77
C ILE A 441 9.99 -1.24 39.54
N ILE A 442 11.18 -0.94 39.03
CA ILE A 442 11.41 -0.06 37.88
C ILE A 442 12.17 -0.85 36.82
N CYS A 443 11.56 -0.95 35.63
CA CYS A 443 12.16 -1.55 34.45
C CYS A 443 12.58 -0.43 33.49
N SER A 444 13.84 -0.39 33.05
CA SER A 444 14.34 0.67 32.17
C SER A 444 15.32 0.20 31.10
N SER A 445 15.37 0.93 29.99
CA SER A 445 16.34 0.75 28.91
C SER A 445 16.52 2.07 28.13
N GLU A 446 17.69 2.24 27.53
CA GLU A 446 18.14 3.50 26.92
C GLU A 446 18.70 3.29 25.51
N GLY A 447 18.67 4.34 24.69
CA GLY A 447 19.30 4.33 23.36
C GLY A 447 18.56 3.52 22.29
N ILE A 448 17.24 3.30 22.42
CA ILE A 448 16.47 2.42 21.52
C ILE A 448 15.88 3.21 20.35
N TYR A 449 15.83 2.62 19.15
CA TYR A 449 15.11 3.17 18.00
C TYR A 449 14.63 2.04 17.07
N PRO A 450 13.42 2.10 16.46
CA PRO A 450 12.38 3.11 16.64
C PRO A 450 11.75 3.06 18.05
N LYS A 451 10.71 3.88 18.30
CA LYS A 451 10.01 3.96 19.59
C LYS A 451 9.68 2.56 20.13
N PRO A 452 10.16 2.17 21.32
CA PRO A 452 9.88 0.87 21.91
C PRO A 452 8.52 0.84 22.63
N ASP A 453 7.98 -0.36 22.76
CA ASP A 453 6.87 -0.71 23.64
C ASP A 453 7.40 -1.47 24.86
N LEU A 454 6.70 -1.34 26.00
CA LEU A 454 7.03 -2.03 27.25
C LEU A 454 5.78 -2.67 27.82
N THR A 455 5.86 -3.96 28.12
CA THR A 455 4.77 -4.76 28.70
C THR A 455 5.20 -5.43 30.01
N TRP A 456 4.23 -5.58 30.91
CA TRP A 456 4.37 -6.29 32.17
C TRP A 456 3.50 -7.55 32.16
N SER A 457 4.03 -8.67 32.68
CA SER A 457 3.30 -9.92 32.90
C SER A 457 3.84 -10.63 34.14
N THR A 458 3.14 -11.67 34.62
CA THR A 458 3.61 -12.51 35.75
C THR A 458 3.60 -14.00 35.42
N ARG A 459 4.40 -14.77 36.17
CA ARG A 459 4.28 -16.23 36.27
C ARG A 459 4.02 -16.61 37.75
N PRO A 460 2.97 -17.40 38.07
CA PRO A 460 1.83 -17.71 37.19
C PRO A 460 1.08 -16.42 36.74
N PRO A 461 0.25 -16.49 35.68
CA PRO A 461 -0.54 -15.33 35.25
C PRO A 461 -1.54 -14.94 36.35
N SER A 462 -1.44 -13.71 36.86
CA SER A 462 -2.45 -13.17 37.78
C SER A 462 -3.53 -12.41 37.02
N ASN A 463 -4.73 -12.34 37.61
CA ASN A 463 -5.84 -11.52 37.11
C ASN A 463 -5.77 -10.06 37.60
N THR A 464 -4.73 -9.67 38.33
CA THR A 464 -4.55 -8.30 38.80
C THR A 464 -4.18 -7.35 37.65
N THR A 465 -4.86 -6.20 37.59
CA THR A 465 -4.53 -5.14 36.63
C THR A 465 -3.33 -4.34 37.15
N PHE A 466 -2.22 -4.40 36.41
CA PHE A 466 -0.99 -3.70 36.79
C PHE A 466 -1.17 -2.17 36.74
N THR A 467 -1.05 -1.51 37.89
CA THR A 467 -0.93 -0.05 37.98
C THR A 467 0.50 0.38 37.69
N ASN A 468 0.89 0.31 36.41
CA ASN A 468 2.18 0.77 35.93
C ASN A 468 2.15 2.25 35.50
N LYS A 469 3.29 2.92 35.61
CA LYS A 469 3.53 4.23 34.97
C LYS A 469 4.73 4.09 34.04
N THR A 470 4.47 4.11 32.74
CA THR A 470 5.50 4.06 31.69
C THR A 470 5.79 5.47 31.17
N GLU A 471 7.05 5.85 31.17
CA GLU A 471 7.58 7.11 30.66
C GLU A 471 8.52 6.80 29.49
N VAL A 472 8.38 7.55 28.40
CA VAL A 472 9.20 7.43 27.19
C VAL A 472 9.72 8.81 26.84
N GLN A 473 11.03 8.97 26.88
CA GLN A 473 11.72 10.22 26.59
C GLN A 473 12.61 10.05 25.36
N LYS A 474 12.84 11.15 24.63
CA LYS A 474 13.69 11.15 23.43
C LYS A 474 14.94 12.00 23.72
N ASN A 475 16.12 11.45 23.48
CA ASN A 475 17.38 12.16 23.69
C ASN A 475 17.72 13.07 22.49
N GLU A 476 18.80 13.86 22.61
CA GLU A 476 19.25 14.78 21.55
C GLU A 476 19.54 14.04 20.22
N GLN A 477 20.12 12.84 20.32
CA GLN A 477 20.41 11.93 19.19
C GLN A 477 19.16 11.26 18.59
N GLN A 478 17.96 11.64 19.01
CA GLN A 478 16.67 11.11 18.56
C GLN A 478 16.39 9.64 18.92
N LEU A 479 17.17 9.05 19.84
CA LEU A 479 16.92 7.74 20.42
C LEU A 479 15.93 7.83 21.59
N TYR A 480 15.30 6.71 21.93
CA TYR A 480 14.32 6.60 23.00
C TYR A 480 14.90 5.94 24.25
N ASN A 481 14.67 6.59 25.39
CA ASN A 481 14.83 6.01 26.71
C ASN A 481 13.44 5.70 27.26
N ILE A 482 13.24 4.49 27.76
CA ILE A 482 11.96 4.00 28.28
C ILE A 482 12.14 3.49 29.70
N SER A 483 11.24 3.89 30.59
CA SER A 483 11.19 3.43 31.97
C SER A 483 9.75 3.18 32.39
N SER A 484 9.45 2.02 32.95
CA SER A 484 8.14 1.73 33.53
C SER A 484 8.29 1.31 34.98
N SER A 485 7.35 1.75 35.82
CA SER A 485 7.40 1.55 37.26
C SER A 485 6.10 0.94 37.77
N LEU A 486 6.21 -0.20 38.45
CA LEU A 486 5.11 -1.03 38.93
C LEU A 486 5.13 -1.11 40.45
N ILE A 487 3.99 -0.86 41.10
CA ILE A 487 3.83 -0.98 42.56
C ILE A 487 3.49 -2.45 42.88
N LEU A 488 4.19 -3.04 43.85
CA LEU A 488 3.95 -4.42 44.27
C LEU A 488 2.78 -4.49 45.27
N SER A 489 1.97 -5.55 45.18
CA SER A 489 0.95 -5.87 46.18
C SER A 489 1.58 -6.68 47.33
N ASP A 490 1.03 -6.57 48.54
CA ASP A 490 1.45 -7.38 49.70
C ASP A 490 0.68 -8.70 49.84
N SER A 491 -0.35 -8.90 49.01
CA SER A 491 -1.19 -10.10 48.99
C SER A 491 -0.67 -11.23 48.08
N GLU A 492 0.27 -10.96 47.18
CA GLU A 492 0.69 -11.91 46.13
C GLU A 492 2.15 -12.38 46.30
N ASN A 493 2.43 -13.01 47.45
CA ASN A 493 3.75 -13.53 47.80
C ASN A 493 4.11 -14.86 47.10
N ASP A 494 4.17 -14.86 45.77
CA ASP A 494 5.02 -15.79 44.99
C ASP A 494 5.18 -15.44 43.49
N LEU A 495 4.63 -14.31 43.02
CA LEU A 495 4.67 -13.95 41.61
C LEU A 495 6.08 -13.60 41.13
N ILE A 496 6.46 -14.17 39.98
CA ILE A 496 7.60 -13.72 39.17
C ILE A 496 7.07 -12.64 38.23
N TYR A 497 7.55 -11.40 38.38
CA TYR A 497 7.24 -10.27 37.53
C TYR A 497 8.17 -10.25 36.31
N ILE A 498 7.63 -9.92 35.15
CA ILE A 498 8.32 -9.96 33.87
C ILE A 498 8.08 -8.64 33.16
N CYS A 499 9.15 -7.92 32.86
CA CYS A 499 9.12 -6.77 31.98
C CYS A 499 9.71 -7.15 30.63
N THR A 500 8.97 -6.92 29.55
CA THR A 500 9.43 -7.12 28.17
C THR A 500 9.46 -5.78 27.46
N ILE A 501 10.62 -5.41 26.92
CA ILE A 501 10.81 -4.21 26.08
C ILE A 501 11.03 -4.69 24.64
N SER A 502 10.23 -4.20 23.71
CA SER A 502 10.21 -4.65 22.32
C SER A 502 10.18 -3.49 21.33
N THR A 503 10.89 -3.67 20.22
CA THR A 503 10.71 -2.92 18.97
C THR A 503 10.08 -3.84 17.92
N ARG A 504 9.77 -3.29 16.74
CA ARG A 504 9.36 -4.05 15.54
C ARG A 504 10.32 -5.17 15.10
N LYS A 505 11.55 -5.20 15.61
CA LYS A 505 12.65 -6.06 15.12
C LYS A 505 13.27 -6.95 16.18
N ASN A 506 13.35 -6.46 17.41
CA ASN A 506 14.00 -7.16 18.51
C ASN A 506 13.26 -6.90 19.82
N TRP A 507 13.39 -7.83 20.76
CA TRP A 507 12.87 -7.68 22.11
C TRP A 507 13.89 -8.21 23.11
N ARG A 508 13.77 -7.76 24.35
CA ARG A 508 14.45 -8.36 25.51
C ARG A 508 13.49 -8.39 26.68
N ARG A 509 13.61 -9.39 27.54
CA ARG A 509 12.85 -9.44 28.79
C ARG A 509 13.74 -9.67 29.99
N VAL A 510 13.32 -9.08 31.11
CA VAL A 510 13.92 -9.27 32.42
C VAL A 510 12.88 -9.84 33.36
N THR A 511 13.27 -10.85 34.15
CA THR A 511 12.40 -11.52 35.12
C THR A 511 12.90 -11.28 36.54
N TRP A 512 11.98 -11.04 37.47
CA TRP A 512 12.26 -10.62 38.84
C TRP A 512 11.26 -11.25 39.82
N ARG A 513 11.71 -11.73 40.99
CA ARG A 513 10.86 -12.37 42.01
C ARG A 513 10.90 -11.60 43.33
N LYS A 514 9.72 -11.40 43.95
CA LYS A 514 9.60 -10.69 45.25
C LYS A 514 10.23 -11.54 46.37
N LEU A 515 11.10 -10.91 47.17
CA LEU A 515 11.62 -11.50 48.40
C LEU A 515 10.54 -11.53 49.49
N HIS A 516 10.41 -12.66 50.19
CA HIS A 516 9.58 -12.77 51.39
C HIS A 516 10.22 -11.97 52.53
N MET A 517 9.56 -10.89 52.98
CA MET A 517 9.82 -10.26 54.28
C MET A 517 8.53 -10.23 55.08
N HIS A 518 8.42 -11.08 56.10
CA HIS A 518 7.42 -10.86 57.14
C HIS A 518 7.87 -9.68 58.00
N GLY A 519 7.08 -8.59 57.98
CA GLY A 519 7.22 -7.52 58.98
C GLY A 519 6.96 -8.07 60.40
N PRO A 520 7.42 -7.37 61.45
CA PRO A 520 7.17 -7.80 62.81
C PRO A 520 5.67 -7.87 63.07
N LEU A 521 5.21 -9.04 63.54
CA LEU A 521 3.83 -9.22 63.98
C LEU A 521 3.49 -8.14 65.01
N SER A 522 2.41 -7.38 64.79
CA SER A 522 1.86 -6.52 65.82
C SER A 522 1.32 -7.40 66.94
N LEU A 523 2.07 -7.49 68.04
CA LEU A 523 1.67 -8.25 69.22
C LEU A 523 0.34 -7.71 69.75
N ASN A 524 -0.71 -8.52 69.62
CA ASN A 524 -1.97 -8.29 70.31
C ASN A 524 -1.78 -8.76 71.77
N PRO A 525 -2.04 -7.95 72.83
CA PRO A 525 -1.43 -8.18 74.15
C PRO A 525 -1.90 -9.39 74.97
N ASN A 526 -2.75 -10.28 74.44
CA ASN A 526 -3.66 -11.08 75.27
C ASN A 526 -3.62 -12.62 75.11
N ASP A 527 -2.71 -13.20 74.30
CA ASP A 527 -2.50 -14.66 74.31
C ASP A 527 -1.12 -15.01 74.87
N PHE A 528 -1.15 -15.48 76.12
CA PHE A 528 -0.06 -16.19 76.78
C PHE A 528 -0.44 -17.68 76.81
N ASP A 529 0.55 -18.57 76.77
CA ASP A 529 0.44 -20.05 76.81
C ASP A 529 0.23 -20.78 75.46
N ASP A 530 1.23 -20.73 74.57
CA ASP A 530 1.73 -21.94 73.88
C ASP A 530 3.18 -21.73 73.35
N PRO A 531 4.02 -22.78 73.19
CA PRO A 531 5.38 -22.64 72.68
C PRO A 531 5.41 -22.34 71.17
N LEU A 532 6.08 -21.25 70.80
CA LEU A 532 6.28 -20.81 69.41
C LEU A 532 6.80 -21.93 68.47
N PRO A 533 6.13 -22.19 67.34
CA PRO A 533 6.80 -22.75 66.17
C PRO A 533 7.79 -21.72 65.62
N ALA A 534 9.04 -22.11 65.39
CA ALA A 534 10.03 -21.22 64.80
C ALA A 534 9.66 -20.83 63.35
N PRO A 535 9.80 -19.56 62.93
CA PRO A 535 9.48 -19.14 61.57
C PRO A 535 10.48 -19.71 60.56
N SER A 536 10.03 -20.64 59.71
CA SER A 536 10.82 -21.19 58.61
C SER A 536 10.79 -20.28 57.38
N THR A 537 11.43 -19.11 57.46
CA THR A 537 11.83 -18.34 56.27
C THR A 537 13.10 -18.94 55.65
N ALA A 538 13.21 -18.92 54.32
CA ALA A 538 14.43 -19.25 53.57
C ALA A 538 15.51 -18.16 53.70
N SER A 539 15.83 -17.76 54.93
CA SER A 539 17.04 -17.01 55.26
C SER A 539 18.14 -18.01 55.60
N ILE A 540 19.20 -18.08 54.78
CA ILE A 540 20.37 -18.89 55.11
C ILE A 540 21.00 -18.27 56.36
N SER A 541 20.88 -18.95 57.50
CA SER A 541 21.48 -18.51 58.76
C SER A 541 22.83 -19.20 58.94
N VAL A 542 23.91 -18.48 58.66
CA VAL A 542 25.27 -19.03 58.65
C VAL A 542 25.77 -19.25 60.07
N SER A 543 26.29 -20.45 60.35
CA SER A 543 27.04 -20.79 61.57
C SER A 543 28.46 -21.31 61.29
N ASP A 544 28.75 -21.68 60.05
CA ASP A 544 30.02 -22.27 59.61
C ASP A 544 30.86 -21.25 58.82
N SER A 545 32.15 -21.53 58.64
CA SER A 545 33.10 -20.61 57.98
C SER A 545 32.85 -20.39 56.48
N GLU A 546 31.99 -21.19 55.86
CA GLU A 546 31.69 -21.15 54.43
C GLU A 546 30.17 -21.19 54.18
N THR A 547 29.72 -20.60 53.07
CA THR A 547 28.31 -20.59 52.67
C THR A 547 28.18 -20.47 51.16
N THR A 548 27.28 -21.28 50.57
CA THR A 548 26.93 -21.18 49.15
C THR A 548 25.55 -20.54 49.01
N ILE A 549 25.47 -19.47 48.20
CA ILE A 549 24.21 -18.83 47.81
C ILE A 549 23.83 -19.37 46.42
N SER A 550 22.77 -20.18 46.38
CA SER A 550 22.26 -20.75 45.14
C SER A 550 21.66 -19.69 44.20
N CYS A 551 21.92 -19.82 42.90
CA CYS A 551 21.13 -19.13 41.87
C CYS A 551 19.97 -20.06 41.44
N PRO A 552 18.68 -19.74 41.72
CA PRO A 552 17.51 -20.55 41.34
C PRO A 552 17.25 -20.54 39.82
N ASP A 553 16.50 -21.44 39.21
CA ASP A 553 16.06 -22.81 39.58
C ASP A 553 15.83 -23.60 38.26
N SER A 554 16.72 -23.39 37.28
CA SER A 554 16.56 -23.88 35.89
C SER A 554 17.87 -24.10 35.13
N ILE A 555 19.01 -23.72 35.71
CA ILE A 555 20.30 -23.66 35.01
C ILE A 555 21.23 -24.72 35.59
N THR A 556 21.45 -25.80 34.84
CA THR A 556 22.37 -26.90 35.20
C THR A 556 23.82 -26.61 34.81
N SER A 557 24.06 -25.68 33.88
CA SER A 557 25.37 -25.21 33.47
C SER A 557 25.27 -23.78 32.98
N ILE A 558 26.20 -22.91 33.38
CA ILE A 558 26.23 -21.50 32.95
C ILE A 558 26.90 -21.27 31.58
N THR A 559 27.25 -22.33 30.87
CA THR A 559 27.89 -22.24 29.55
C THR A 559 27.01 -21.52 28.53
N GLY A 560 27.54 -20.45 27.92
CA GLY A 560 26.81 -19.60 26.97
C GLY A 560 25.98 -18.46 27.58
N PHE A 561 26.00 -18.31 28.91
CA PHE A 561 25.39 -17.18 29.62
C PHE A 561 26.48 -16.20 30.11
N SER A 562 26.05 -14.99 30.50
CA SER A 562 26.86 -14.06 31.29
C SER A 562 26.32 -14.02 32.72
N LEU A 563 27.22 -14.05 33.71
CA LEU A 563 26.89 -14.01 35.14
C LEU A 563 27.33 -12.67 35.73
N THR A 564 26.53 -12.10 36.61
CA THR A 564 26.96 -11.03 37.52
C THR A 564 26.32 -11.25 38.88
N TRP A 565 27.14 -11.27 39.93
CA TRP A 565 26.64 -11.24 41.31
C TRP A 565 26.81 -9.84 41.89
N ARG A 566 25.78 -9.36 42.60
CA ARG A 566 25.80 -8.08 43.31
C ARG A 566 25.45 -8.23 44.79
N PHE A 567 26.04 -7.38 45.61
CA PHE A 567 25.63 -7.14 46.99
C PHE A 567 24.80 -5.85 47.06
N ASN A 568 23.68 -5.89 47.79
CA ASN A 568 22.70 -4.81 47.94
C ASN A 568 22.41 -4.07 46.63
N HIS A 569 22.12 -4.86 45.57
CA HIS A 569 21.76 -4.44 44.20
C HIS A 569 22.77 -3.55 43.44
N SER A 570 23.87 -3.13 44.06
CA SER A 570 24.71 -2.03 43.56
C SER A 570 26.19 -2.43 43.44
N GLN A 571 26.78 -2.94 44.53
CA GLN A 571 28.17 -3.36 44.59
C GLN A 571 28.36 -4.68 43.82
N ILE A 572 29.27 -4.73 42.84
CA ILE A 572 29.56 -5.96 42.09
C ILE A 572 30.46 -6.85 42.96
N ILE A 573 30.07 -8.11 43.14
CA ILE A 573 30.88 -9.15 43.79
C ILE A 573 31.79 -9.78 42.74
N LEU A 574 31.20 -10.26 41.64
CA LEU A 574 31.94 -10.80 40.49
C LEU A 574 31.13 -10.68 39.20
N ASN A 575 31.82 -10.77 38.07
CA ASN A 575 31.23 -10.89 36.74
C ASN A 575 31.87 -12.02 35.93
N GLN A 576 31.17 -12.49 34.90
CA GLN A 576 31.65 -13.47 33.92
C GLN A 576 31.06 -13.12 32.55
N SER A 577 31.89 -13.10 31.51
CA SER A 577 31.43 -12.80 30.16
C SER A 577 30.90 -14.05 29.45
N ARG A 578 30.05 -13.87 28.44
CA ARG A 578 29.60 -15.00 27.58
C ARG A 578 30.73 -15.66 26.78
N ALA A 579 31.81 -14.92 26.50
CA ALA A 579 32.90 -15.38 25.62
C ALA A 579 34.09 -15.99 26.37
N ASP A 580 34.13 -15.87 27.70
CA ASP A 580 35.21 -16.34 28.55
C ASP A 580 34.62 -17.05 29.78
N ILE A 581 35.11 -18.26 30.05
CA ILE A 581 34.70 -19.05 31.21
C ILE A 581 35.33 -18.47 32.50
N SER A 582 36.39 -17.66 32.40
CA SER A 582 36.96 -16.95 33.54
C SER A 582 36.01 -15.87 34.08
N TYR A 583 35.93 -15.77 35.41
CA TYR A 583 35.18 -14.75 36.12
C TYR A 583 36.13 -13.77 36.81
N THR A 584 35.76 -12.49 36.89
CA THR A 584 36.53 -11.48 37.63
C THR A 584 35.80 -11.12 38.91
N VAL A 585 36.50 -11.24 40.04
CA VAL A 585 36.01 -10.85 41.39
C VAL A 585 36.47 -9.43 41.67
N SER A 586 35.59 -8.60 42.25
CA SER A 586 35.94 -7.23 42.65
C SER A 586 36.92 -7.20 43.81
N GLU A 587 37.77 -6.16 43.88
CA GLU A 587 38.82 -6.03 44.91
C GLU A 587 38.29 -6.23 46.34
N GLU A 588 37.12 -5.65 46.63
CA GLU A 588 36.50 -5.66 47.95
C GLU A 588 36.00 -7.05 48.39
N TRP A 589 35.77 -7.97 47.44
CA TRP A 589 35.24 -9.31 47.68
C TRP A 589 36.27 -10.43 47.44
N ARG A 590 37.51 -10.11 47.03
CA ARG A 590 38.56 -11.10 46.72
C ARG A 590 38.90 -12.05 47.87
N GLN A 591 38.73 -11.63 49.12
CA GLN A 591 39.06 -12.45 50.31
C GLN A 591 37.89 -13.40 50.67
N GLN A 592 36.66 -12.97 50.39
CA GLN A 592 35.42 -13.63 50.80
C GLN A 592 34.86 -14.56 49.72
N VAL A 593 35.15 -14.33 48.44
CA VAL A 593 34.72 -15.23 47.35
C VAL A 593 35.66 -16.41 47.24
N LYS A 594 35.18 -17.59 47.64
CA LYS A 594 35.88 -18.87 47.48
C LYS A 594 35.80 -19.41 46.05
N GLY A 595 34.71 -19.10 45.33
CA GLY A 595 34.52 -19.47 43.93
C GLY A 595 33.06 -19.42 43.47
N VAL A 596 32.82 -20.02 42.31
CA VAL A 596 31.49 -20.13 41.67
C VAL A 596 31.27 -21.59 41.23
N SER A 597 30.08 -22.14 41.43
CA SER A 597 29.72 -23.49 40.97
C SER A 597 29.41 -23.53 39.46
N GLU A 598 29.32 -24.72 38.87
CA GLU A 598 28.91 -24.92 37.47
C GLU A 598 27.50 -24.35 37.16
N SER A 599 26.63 -24.29 38.17
CA SER A 599 25.29 -23.67 38.12
C SER A 599 25.29 -22.15 38.36
N GLY A 600 26.44 -21.51 38.52
CA GLY A 600 26.56 -20.08 38.81
C GLY A 600 26.34 -19.67 40.28
N SER A 601 26.22 -20.63 41.20
CA SER A 601 26.02 -20.36 42.63
C SER A 601 27.29 -19.80 43.27
N LEU A 602 27.15 -18.76 44.09
CA LEU A 602 28.27 -18.04 44.71
C LEU A 602 28.73 -18.74 45.98
N MET A 603 30.02 -19.09 46.07
CA MET A 603 30.63 -19.68 47.27
C MET A 603 31.40 -18.61 48.04
N LEU A 604 31.00 -18.39 49.29
CA LEU A 604 31.55 -17.38 50.20
C LEU A 604 32.23 -18.02 51.42
N GLN A 605 33.20 -17.32 51.99
CA GLN A 605 33.94 -17.69 53.21
C GLN A 605 34.16 -16.46 54.12
N ASP A 606 34.48 -16.71 55.39
CA ASP A 606 34.93 -15.71 56.38
C ASP A 606 34.01 -14.47 56.49
N LEU A 607 32.70 -14.73 56.53
CA LEU A 607 31.69 -13.68 56.57
C LEU A 607 31.53 -13.07 57.96
N SER A 608 31.35 -11.74 57.98
CA SER A 608 31.11 -10.95 59.21
C SER A 608 29.75 -10.28 59.16
N SER A 609 29.31 -9.66 60.26
CA SER A 609 28.04 -8.91 60.31
C SER A 609 27.92 -7.77 59.28
N HIS A 610 29.03 -7.33 58.66
CA HIS A 610 29.02 -6.35 57.58
C HIS A 610 28.61 -6.93 56.21
N HIS A 611 28.59 -8.26 56.08
CA HIS A 611 28.19 -8.98 54.87
C HIS A 611 26.73 -9.49 54.93
N GLU A 612 25.95 -9.07 55.94
CA GLU A 612 24.50 -9.27 56.01
C GLU A 612 23.80 -8.31 55.02
N GLY A 613 22.94 -8.85 54.16
CA GLY A 613 22.33 -8.08 53.07
C GLY A 613 21.72 -8.94 51.97
N ILE A 614 21.35 -8.29 50.86
CA ILE A 614 20.75 -8.93 49.69
C ILE A 614 21.84 -9.27 48.67
N TYR A 615 21.88 -10.51 48.24
CA TYR A 615 22.74 -11.00 47.17
C TYR A 615 21.89 -11.25 45.93
N SER A 616 22.24 -10.61 44.82
CA SER A 616 21.53 -10.68 43.54
C SER A 616 22.36 -11.45 42.52
N CYS A 617 21.81 -12.54 41.99
CA CYS A 617 22.35 -13.26 40.84
C CYS A 617 21.65 -12.77 39.57
N GLU A 618 22.40 -12.14 38.66
CA GLU A 618 21.97 -11.74 37.32
C GLU A 618 22.57 -12.72 36.30
N VAL A 619 21.74 -13.50 35.62
CA VAL A 619 22.15 -14.37 34.50
C VAL A 619 21.51 -13.88 33.21
N SER A 620 22.30 -13.59 32.17
CA SER A 620 21.79 -13.07 30.90
C SER A 620 22.31 -13.82 29.67
N ASP A 621 21.41 -14.03 28.70
CA ASP A 621 21.72 -14.58 27.38
C ASP A 621 21.57 -13.53 26.25
N ALA A 622 21.08 -13.92 25.06
CA ALA A 622 20.84 -13.00 23.95
C ALA A 622 19.52 -12.22 24.09
N GLU A 623 18.51 -12.82 24.72
CA GLU A 623 17.10 -12.38 24.73
C GLU A 623 16.58 -12.16 26.16
N GLU A 624 17.07 -12.95 27.13
CA GLU A 624 16.58 -12.97 28.51
C GLU A 624 17.63 -12.58 29.54
N THR A 625 17.17 -11.89 30.59
CA THR A 625 17.91 -11.69 31.85
C THR A 625 17.07 -12.21 33.02
N LEU A 626 17.60 -13.19 33.73
CA LEU A 626 17.04 -13.73 34.98
C LEU A 626 17.72 -13.05 36.16
N ILE A 627 16.94 -12.39 37.03
CA ILE A 627 17.45 -11.79 38.27
C ILE A 627 16.80 -12.49 39.46
N THR A 628 17.63 -13.01 40.36
CA THR A 628 17.20 -13.68 41.58
C THR A 628 17.90 -13.07 42.79
N ASN A 629 17.14 -12.78 43.84
CA ASN A 629 17.63 -12.13 45.06
C ASN A 629 17.52 -13.11 46.23
N THR A 630 18.54 -13.14 47.09
CA THR A 630 18.57 -13.92 48.34
C THR A 630 19.07 -13.06 49.48
N PHE A 631 18.36 -13.02 50.61
CA PHE A 631 18.80 -12.31 51.81
C PHE A 631 19.64 -13.24 52.69
N LEU A 632 20.90 -12.87 52.96
CA LEU A 632 21.80 -13.61 53.84
C LEU A 632 21.77 -13.01 55.24
N ARG A 633 21.58 -13.84 56.27
CA ARG A 633 21.56 -13.39 57.67
C ARG A 633 22.65 -14.08 58.49
N ILE A 634 23.52 -13.32 59.13
CA ILE A 634 24.73 -13.86 59.75
C ILE A 634 24.53 -13.93 61.26
N LYS A 635 24.39 -15.15 61.79
CA LYS A 635 24.22 -15.36 63.23
C LYS A 635 25.58 -15.19 63.92
N GLY A 636 25.76 -14.04 64.58
CA GLY A 636 26.94 -13.78 65.39
C GLY A 636 27.16 -14.88 66.44
N SER A 637 28.35 -15.48 66.44
CA SER A 637 28.70 -16.57 67.36
C SER A 637 28.76 -16.07 68.81
N GLN A 638 27.71 -16.36 69.60
CA GLN A 638 27.61 -15.95 71.01
C GLN A 638 28.61 -16.66 71.94
N THR A 639 29.44 -17.57 71.43
CA THR A 639 30.38 -18.38 72.23
C THR A 639 31.41 -17.52 72.96
N HIS A 640 31.97 -16.49 72.31
CA HIS A 640 32.95 -15.61 72.96
C HIS A 640 32.34 -14.78 74.10
N VAL A 641 31.14 -14.25 73.93
CA VAL A 641 30.50 -13.40 74.96
C VAL A 641 30.09 -14.24 76.17
N THR A 642 29.51 -15.43 75.95
CA THR A 642 29.13 -16.33 77.05
C THR A 642 30.34 -16.89 77.78
N VAL A 643 31.43 -17.26 77.09
CA VAL A 643 32.68 -17.70 77.72
C VAL A 643 33.35 -16.56 78.51
N ILE A 644 33.36 -15.33 78.01
CA ILE A 644 33.90 -14.17 78.75
C ILE A 644 33.04 -13.88 79.99
N ILE A 645 31.70 -13.92 79.88
CA ILE A 645 30.82 -13.74 81.05
C ILE A 645 31.02 -14.86 82.07
N LEU A 646 31.12 -16.13 81.66
CA LEU A 646 31.45 -17.24 82.55
C LEU A 646 32.82 -17.06 83.22
N ALA A 647 33.85 -16.65 82.48
CA ALA A 647 35.17 -16.41 83.04
C ALA A 647 35.16 -15.26 84.07
N VAL A 648 34.44 -14.18 83.80
CA VAL A 648 34.27 -13.06 84.75
C VAL A 648 33.46 -13.49 85.98
N VAL A 649 32.36 -14.23 85.82
CA VAL A 649 31.56 -14.75 86.93
C VAL A 649 32.36 -15.72 87.80
N VAL A 650 33.14 -16.63 87.20
CA VAL A 650 34.04 -17.53 87.92
C VAL A 650 35.12 -16.74 88.66
N ALA A 651 35.74 -15.74 88.04
CA ALA A 651 36.73 -14.88 88.70
C ALA A 651 36.14 -14.12 89.89
N VAL A 652 34.92 -13.56 89.75
CA VAL A 652 34.20 -12.88 90.85
C VAL A 652 33.86 -13.87 91.97
N LEU A 653 33.40 -15.08 91.66
CA LEU A 653 33.13 -16.13 92.66
C LEU A 653 34.40 -16.57 93.40
N VAL A 654 35.54 -16.70 92.72
CA VAL A 654 36.84 -16.99 93.35
C VAL A 654 37.27 -15.85 94.28
N VAL A 655 37.11 -14.59 93.87
CA VAL A 655 37.39 -13.42 94.73
C VAL A 655 36.47 -13.42 95.95
N LEU A 656 35.16 -13.62 95.79
CA LEU A 656 34.20 -13.69 96.89
C LEU A 656 34.48 -14.84 97.86
N LEU A 657 34.82 -16.03 97.35
CA LEU A 657 35.23 -17.17 98.18
C LEU A 657 36.52 -16.88 98.94
N SER A 658 37.51 -16.24 98.31
CA SER A 658 38.76 -15.85 98.98
C SER A 658 38.53 -14.81 100.09
N ALA A 659 37.63 -13.85 99.87
CA ALA A 659 37.23 -12.85 100.85
C ALA A 659 36.42 -13.46 102.01
N ALA A 660 35.52 -14.40 101.72
CA ALA A 660 34.78 -15.15 102.72
C ALA A 660 35.71 -16.03 103.57
N LEU A 661 36.70 -16.69 102.95
CA LEU A 661 37.71 -17.46 103.68
C LEU A 661 38.57 -16.55 104.58
N ALA A 662 39.00 -15.40 104.07
CA ALA A 662 39.76 -14.41 104.84
C ALA A 662 38.94 -13.87 106.03
N LEU A 663 37.64 -13.59 105.84
CA LEU A 663 36.73 -13.19 106.92
C LEU A 663 36.52 -14.32 107.94
N TYR A 664 36.37 -15.56 107.50
CA TYR A 664 36.26 -16.74 108.38
C TYR A 664 37.52 -16.95 109.22
N TYR A 665 38.71 -16.83 108.64
CA TYR A 665 39.98 -16.85 109.39
C TYR A 665 40.10 -15.67 110.35
N LYS A 666 39.64 -14.46 109.96
CA LYS A 666 39.63 -13.27 110.82
C LYS A 666 38.64 -13.39 111.99
N TYR A 667 37.51 -14.07 111.79
CA TYR A 667 36.54 -14.40 112.83
C TYR A 667 37.08 -15.47 113.78
N LYS A 668 37.65 -16.56 113.24
CA LYS A 668 38.28 -17.64 114.02
C LYS A 668 39.47 -17.15 114.86
N LYS A 669 40.24 -16.16 114.37
CA LYS A 669 41.34 -15.52 115.12
C LYS A 669 40.88 -14.52 116.21
N ARG A 670 39.59 -14.19 116.30
CA ARG A 670 39.01 -13.35 117.36
C ARG A 670 38.35 -14.13 118.51
N GLY A 671 38.34 -15.46 118.44
CA GLY A 671 37.65 -16.33 119.40
C GLY A 671 38.51 -16.88 120.56
N ALA A 672 39.71 -16.36 120.80
CA ALA A 672 40.62 -16.89 121.84
C ALA A 672 41.50 -15.79 122.46
N GLU A 673 41.09 -15.22 123.59
CA GLU A 673 41.78 -15.23 124.90
C GLU A 673 41.03 -14.36 125.96
N PRO A 674 41.26 -14.52 127.29
CA PRO A 674 40.22 -14.33 128.32
C PRO A 674 40.50 -13.27 129.40
N HIS A 675 39.54 -13.13 130.36
CA HIS A 675 39.66 -12.50 131.70
C HIS A 675 39.79 -10.95 131.74
N VAL A 676 39.41 -10.18 132.79
CA VAL A 676 38.76 -10.45 134.10
C VAL A 676 38.06 -9.18 134.67
N THR A 677 36.91 -9.39 135.32
CA THR A 677 36.29 -8.75 136.54
C THR A 677 36.50 -7.26 136.95
N ALA A 678 35.41 -6.70 137.53
CA ALA A 678 35.30 -5.65 138.59
C ALA A 678 34.92 -4.20 138.16
N THR A 679 34.13 -3.39 138.90
CA THR A 679 33.21 -3.62 140.07
C THR A 679 32.17 -2.48 140.25
N TYR A 680 31.05 -2.81 140.92
CA TYR A 680 30.10 -1.99 141.73
C TYR A 680 30.32 -0.47 141.97
N SER A 681 29.24 0.30 141.79
CA SER A 681 28.59 1.24 142.75
C SER A 681 27.49 2.03 142.00
N GLN A 682 26.50 2.72 142.58
CA GLN A 682 25.62 2.68 143.76
C GLN A 682 24.79 4.00 143.67
N GLU A 683 23.66 4.13 144.37
CA GLU A 683 22.74 5.30 144.37
C GLU A 683 21.87 5.43 143.09
N THR A 684 20.54 5.63 143.16
CA THR A 684 19.61 5.78 144.31
C THR A 684 18.26 5.12 143.98
#